data_AF-A0A956Z1F1-F1
#
_entry.id   AF-A0A956Z1F1-F1
#
_cell.length_a   1.000
_cell.length_b   1.000
_cell.length_c   1.000
_cell.angle_alpha   90.00
_cell.angle_beta   90.00
_cell.angle_gamma   90.00
#
_symmetry.space_group_name_H-M   'P 1'
#
loop_
_entity.id
_entity.type
_entity.pdbx_description
1 polymer ?
#
loop_
_entity_poly.entity_id
_entity_poly.type
_entity_poly.pdbx_seq_one_letter_code
_entity_poly.pdbx_strand_id
1 'polypeptide(L)'
;MASRRHIRVFISSPGDVAEERQKARRVIERLRVDAFLRPDVDLEVVTWDDPDAATPFLATMTPQDAISKGLAKPSDCEIVVVIFWTRMGTPLPPDYAKPDGSRYLSGTEWEYLDGFNAPRKSPDDLPFLLVYRRKVVDQLDEQDPDYAEKKTQLERVEAFFADFTNEDRSINHGYNPYETVDDFANLLEIHLRSLIKRVLEVQKSVPVPVARRRRPVLSVSCQFTLALLFAVLLVSSLYGVYSLTRHEVVMDGSFNIALAQFKLPESAPASSSEAFDRIRQTILTLLNNEYANSEVEIEPQRFGTVSTELEAEDLGTQMNADLVIYGSVEYGGDDYLFTPRFTITPRDFQSDMREITGDYKWLQESMTQAQIDALAKGDSVERARLELKSSILTRFTQALVYLTSEDLDLAAEAIDEAIDLAETYLKDYDQDIPINVIYLFGSTIFRFYGDLDRAQTYAEKAAADPAYGRAQIALGHVYYDLGIQAFELGDRPTTFNYLNFARDFYTKALSLTDTSGRAFVAEKAYLALGNTSQVLYQIVDIAQEKAKLLSSALAAYQAVLDAYDRYTSDTLRTLVAPLAAEAARQMGSMHAVAGQFSQATEAYDRAIEISTDRKFNDLVQATRSSVAISATAVAGSDS
;
A
#
# COMPACT_ATOMS: atom_id res chain seq x y z
N MET A 1 -18.34 30.35 19.50
CA MET A 1 -17.58 30.22 18.25
C MET A 1 -18.60 30.17 17.11
N ALA A 2 -18.37 30.85 15.99
CA ALA A 2 -19.25 30.73 14.83
C ALA A 2 -19.20 29.28 14.30
N SER A 3 -20.35 28.74 13.90
CA SER A 3 -20.40 27.41 13.27
C SER A 3 -19.67 27.44 11.94
N ARG A 4 -18.78 26.49 11.69
CA ARG A 4 -18.14 26.30 10.37
C ARG A 4 -19.22 26.08 9.31
N ARG A 5 -18.97 26.57 8.10
CA ARG A 5 -19.82 26.34 6.93
C ARG A 5 -19.42 25.03 6.27
N HIS A 6 -20.39 24.12 6.17
CA HIS A 6 -20.17 22.86 5.50
C HIS A 6 -20.37 23.04 3.98
N ILE A 7 -19.38 22.63 3.20
CA ILE A 7 -19.32 22.79 1.74
C ILE A 7 -19.01 21.42 1.12
N ARG A 8 -19.95 20.90 0.33
CA ARG A 8 -19.85 19.66 -0.42
C ARG A 8 -19.33 19.89 -1.82
N VAL A 9 -18.30 19.14 -2.18
CA VAL A 9 -17.67 19.15 -3.51
C VAL A 9 -17.93 17.80 -4.18
N PHE A 10 -18.79 17.76 -5.19
CA PHE A 10 -19.05 16.56 -5.98
C PHE A 10 -17.93 16.35 -7.02
N ILE A 11 -17.39 15.13 -7.14
CA ILE A 11 -16.44 14.79 -8.22
C ILE A 11 -17.05 13.75 -9.16
N SER A 12 -17.11 14.09 -10.44
CA SER A 12 -17.59 13.24 -11.54
C SER A 12 -16.46 13.01 -12.52
N SER A 13 -16.14 11.74 -12.82
CA SER A 13 -15.12 11.42 -13.83
C SER A 13 -15.28 10.01 -14.39
N PRO A 14 -14.95 9.78 -15.68
CA PRO A 14 -14.80 8.44 -16.23
C PRO A 14 -13.56 7.73 -15.67
N GLY A 15 -13.44 6.42 -15.91
CA GLY A 15 -12.37 5.58 -15.32
C GLY A 15 -10.95 5.82 -15.87
N ASP A 16 -10.79 6.50 -17.01
CA ASP A 16 -9.49 6.77 -17.62
C ASP A 16 -8.75 7.97 -17.01
N VAL A 17 -9.36 8.66 -16.04
CA VAL A 17 -8.80 9.82 -15.30
C VAL A 17 -8.79 9.56 -13.79
N ALA A 18 -8.52 8.31 -13.39
CA ALA A 18 -8.47 7.91 -11.98
C ALA A 18 -7.41 8.68 -11.19
N GLU A 19 -6.28 9.00 -11.83
CA GLU A 19 -5.19 9.77 -11.23
C GLU A 19 -5.61 11.23 -10.93
N GLU A 20 -6.27 11.90 -11.89
CA GLU A 20 -6.84 13.23 -11.67
C GLU A 20 -7.92 13.23 -10.60
N ARG A 21 -8.78 12.21 -10.57
CA ARG A 21 -9.78 12.04 -9.49
C ARG A 21 -9.11 11.94 -8.12
N GLN A 22 -8.04 11.16 -7.98
CA GLN A 22 -7.29 11.04 -6.73
C GLN A 22 -6.60 12.36 -6.35
N LYS A 23 -5.98 13.05 -7.31
CA LYS A 23 -5.36 14.37 -7.06
C LYS A 23 -6.39 15.43 -6.69
N ALA A 24 -7.59 15.39 -7.26
CA ALA A 24 -8.70 16.26 -6.87
C ALA A 24 -9.10 16.06 -5.41
N ARG A 25 -9.22 14.81 -4.96
CA ARG A 25 -9.47 14.47 -3.54
C ARG A 25 -8.37 15.01 -2.63
N ARG A 26 -7.09 14.78 -2.97
CA ARG A 26 -5.93 15.28 -2.22
C ARG A 26 -5.92 16.82 -2.11
N VAL A 27 -6.25 17.52 -3.20
CA VAL A 27 -6.38 18.99 -3.20
C VAL A 27 -7.47 19.43 -2.22
N ILE A 28 -8.65 18.78 -2.23
CA ILE A 28 -9.77 19.14 -1.35
C ILE A 28 -9.41 18.87 0.13
N GLU A 29 -8.78 17.73 0.45
CA GLU A 29 -8.33 17.43 1.82
C GLU A 29 -7.27 18.42 2.32
N ARG A 30 -6.29 18.79 1.47
CA ARG A 30 -5.32 19.83 1.81
C ARG A 30 -6.00 21.18 2.09
N LEU A 31 -7.01 21.55 1.30
CA LEU A 31 -7.80 22.76 1.53
C LEU A 31 -8.66 22.68 2.80
N ARG A 32 -9.08 21.47 3.21
CA ARG A 32 -9.86 21.22 4.43
C ARG A 32 -9.05 21.49 5.69
N VAL A 33 -7.76 21.15 5.69
CA VAL A 33 -6.84 21.38 6.82
C VAL A 33 -6.07 22.70 6.74
N ASP A 34 -6.18 23.44 5.63
CA ASP A 34 -5.55 24.75 5.41
C ASP A 34 -5.89 25.75 6.53
N ALA A 35 -4.85 26.33 7.15
CA ALA A 35 -4.99 27.20 8.32
C ALA A 35 -5.85 28.45 8.08
N PHE A 36 -5.98 28.91 6.84
CA PHE A 36 -6.78 30.08 6.46
C PHE A 36 -8.23 29.74 6.14
N LEU A 37 -8.55 28.49 5.81
CA LEU A 37 -9.91 28.03 5.49
C LEU A 37 -10.57 27.26 6.63
N ARG A 38 -9.80 26.46 7.37
CA ARG A 38 -10.23 25.61 8.50
C ARG A 38 -11.03 26.34 9.59
N PRO A 39 -10.79 27.62 9.92
CA PRO A 39 -11.62 28.32 10.90
C PRO A 39 -13.07 28.51 10.45
N ASP A 40 -13.31 28.64 9.14
CA ASP A 40 -14.60 29.09 8.57
C ASP A 40 -15.34 28.00 7.79
N VAL A 41 -14.64 26.96 7.32
CA VAL A 41 -15.15 25.95 6.38
C VAL A 41 -14.90 24.53 6.89
N ASP A 42 -15.82 23.64 6.57
CA ASP A 42 -15.66 22.18 6.61
C ASP A 42 -15.96 21.64 5.21
N LEU A 43 -14.97 21.05 4.55
CA LEU A 43 -15.10 20.53 3.19
C LEU A 43 -15.43 19.03 3.25
N GLU A 44 -16.45 18.62 2.51
CA GLU A 44 -16.83 17.22 2.29
C GLU A 44 -16.71 16.91 0.79
N VAL A 45 -16.03 15.83 0.45
CA VAL A 45 -16.03 15.29 -0.92
C VAL A 45 -17.25 14.38 -1.08
N VAL A 46 -18.00 14.56 -2.18
CA VAL A 46 -19.11 13.68 -2.54
C VAL A 46 -18.76 12.97 -3.85
N THR A 47 -18.79 11.65 -3.87
CA THR A 47 -18.70 10.85 -5.09
C THR A 47 -19.70 9.71 -5.01
N TRP A 48 -20.25 9.24 -6.13
CA TRP A 48 -21.13 8.05 -6.11
C TRP A 48 -20.38 6.74 -6.28
N ASP A 49 -19.14 6.80 -6.76
CA ASP A 49 -18.14 5.73 -6.65
C ASP A 49 -17.41 5.84 -5.31
N ASP A 50 -18.13 6.10 -4.22
CA ASP A 50 -17.62 6.18 -2.87
C ASP A 50 -17.74 4.80 -2.21
N PRO A 51 -16.65 4.03 -2.03
CA PRO A 51 -16.70 2.78 -1.27
C PRO A 51 -17.08 3.00 0.20
N ASP A 52 -16.98 4.24 0.70
CA ASP A 52 -17.01 4.60 2.12
C ASP A 52 -18.34 5.23 2.59
N ALA A 53 -19.35 5.43 1.73
CA ALA A 53 -20.69 5.76 2.21
C ALA A 53 -21.29 4.54 2.92
N ALA A 54 -21.96 4.75 4.06
CA ALA A 54 -22.51 3.71 4.95
C ALA A 54 -23.57 2.76 4.33
N THR A 55 -23.73 2.77 3.00
CA THR A 55 -24.53 1.83 2.24
C THR A 55 -23.69 1.17 1.16
N PRO A 56 -23.58 -0.17 1.11
CA PRO A 56 -22.70 -0.85 0.15
C PRO A 56 -23.04 -0.50 -1.29
N PHE A 57 -22.02 -0.23 -2.10
CA PHE A 57 -22.13 0.00 -3.54
C PHE A 57 -21.73 -1.26 -4.29
N LEU A 58 -22.62 -1.71 -5.18
CA LEU A 58 -22.32 -2.74 -6.16
C LEU A 58 -21.90 -2.04 -7.45
N ALA A 59 -21.00 -2.65 -8.23
CA ALA A 59 -20.58 -2.18 -9.56
C ALA A 59 -21.73 -2.02 -10.59
N THR A 60 -22.96 -2.32 -10.19
CA THR A 60 -24.21 -2.19 -10.97
C THR A 60 -25.12 -1.06 -10.47
N MET A 61 -24.69 -0.26 -9.50
CA MET A 61 -25.59 0.69 -8.85
C MET A 61 -25.95 1.86 -9.77
N THR A 62 -27.24 2.18 -9.83
CA THR A 62 -27.76 3.24 -10.68
C THR A 62 -27.89 4.57 -9.91
N PRO A 63 -27.93 5.71 -10.61
CA PRO A 63 -28.37 7.01 -10.07
C PRO A 63 -29.56 7.01 -9.11
N GLN A 64 -30.59 6.19 -9.35
CA GLN A 64 -31.78 6.16 -8.50
C GLN A 64 -31.55 5.37 -7.20
N ASP A 65 -30.68 4.36 -7.24
CA ASP A 65 -30.30 3.63 -6.04
C ASP A 65 -29.50 4.53 -5.09
N ALA A 66 -28.61 5.39 -5.62
CA ALA A 66 -27.89 6.42 -4.87
C ALA A 66 -28.84 7.41 -4.17
N ILE A 67 -29.84 7.91 -4.91
CA ILE A 67 -30.86 8.84 -4.40
C ILE A 67 -31.76 8.13 -3.36
N SER A 68 -32.13 6.86 -3.59
CA SER A 68 -32.95 6.07 -2.65
C SER A 68 -32.25 5.80 -1.32
N LYS A 69 -30.91 5.78 -1.33
CA LYS A 69 -30.03 5.62 -0.17
C LYS A 69 -29.70 6.94 0.53
N GLY A 70 -30.20 8.07 0.02
CA GLY A 70 -30.06 9.38 0.65
C GLY A 70 -28.72 10.08 0.42
N LEU A 71 -27.95 9.67 -0.59
CA LEU A 71 -26.71 10.36 -0.97
C LEU A 71 -27.02 11.70 -1.64
N ALA A 72 -26.16 12.69 -1.42
CA ALA A 72 -26.26 13.96 -2.12
C ALA A 72 -25.99 13.76 -3.62
N LYS A 73 -26.82 14.38 -4.46
CA LYS A 73 -26.59 14.44 -5.91
C LYS A 73 -25.86 15.73 -6.31
N PRO A 74 -25.25 15.82 -7.51
CA PRO A 74 -24.55 17.02 -7.98
C PRO A 74 -25.33 18.32 -7.76
N SER A 75 -26.65 18.32 -8.03
CA SER A 75 -27.50 19.49 -7.80
C SER A 75 -27.65 19.91 -6.33
N ASP A 76 -27.37 18.99 -5.41
CA ASP A 76 -27.47 19.21 -3.96
C ASP A 76 -26.15 19.67 -3.36
N CYS A 77 -25.04 19.64 -4.10
CA CYS A 77 -23.72 20.08 -3.63
C CYS A 77 -23.51 21.59 -3.82
N GLU A 78 -22.47 22.14 -3.19
CA GLU A 78 -22.09 23.54 -3.36
C GLU A 78 -21.17 23.74 -4.57
N ILE A 79 -20.31 22.75 -4.85
CA ILE A 79 -19.39 22.73 -6.00
C ILE A 79 -19.48 21.36 -6.68
N VAL A 80 -19.42 21.33 -8.00
CA VAL A 80 -19.36 20.11 -8.81
C VAL A 80 -18.15 20.20 -9.74
N VAL A 81 -17.29 19.19 -9.72
CA VAL A 81 -16.09 19.06 -10.54
C VAL A 81 -16.27 17.88 -11.48
N VAL A 82 -16.18 18.12 -12.79
CA VAL A 82 -16.31 17.10 -13.83
C VAL A 82 -15.02 17.03 -14.63
N ILE A 83 -14.44 15.83 -14.78
CA ILE A 83 -13.13 15.62 -15.41
C ILE A 83 -13.29 14.67 -16.59
N PHE A 84 -12.78 15.04 -17.77
CA PHE A 84 -12.80 14.22 -18.99
C PHE A 84 -11.42 14.12 -19.65
N TRP A 85 -11.15 12.96 -20.26
CA TRP A 85 -10.01 12.76 -21.16
C TRP A 85 -10.42 12.09 -22.48
N THR A 86 -10.24 10.77 -22.61
CA THR A 86 -10.52 10.01 -23.85
C THR A 86 -11.80 9.19 -23.75
N ARG A 87 -12.31 8.95 -22.53
CA ARG A 87 -13.50 8.14 -22.29
C ARG A 87 -14.70 9.00 -21.93
N MET A 88 -15.87 8.69 -22.48
CA MET A 88 -17.13 9.31 -22.04
C MET A 88 -17.69 8.59 -20.80
N GLY A 89 -17.52 7.26 -20.76
CA GLY A 89 -17.89 6.40 -19.65
C GLY A 89 -18.77 5.23 -20.10
N THR A 90 -19.29 4.48 -19.13
CA THR A 90 -20.18 3.33 -19.39
C THR A 90 -21.62 3.83 -19.52
N PRO A 91 -22.36 3.46 -20.60
CA PRO A 91 -23.76 3.85 -20.77
C PRO A 91 -24.65 3.41 -19.61
N LEU A 92 -25.62 4.24 -19.24
CA LEU A 92 -26.63 3.89 -18.24
C LEU A 92 -27.68 2.92 -18.82
N PRO A 93 -28.40 2.16 -17.97
CA PRO A 93 -29.49 1.30 -18.41
C PRO A 93 -30.56 2.06 -19.23
N PRO A 94 -31.30 1.39 -20.13
CA PRO A 94 -32.32 1.99 -20.98
C PRO A 94 -33.37 2.86 -20.27
N ASP A 95 -33.64 2.55 -19.01
CA ASP A 95 -34.62 3.25 -18.17
C ASP A 95 -34.18 4.67 -17.79
N TYR A 96 -32.92 5.03 -18.07
CA TYR A 96 -32.36 6.36 -17.90
C TYR A 96 -32.36 7.12 -19.24
N ALA A 97 -33.46 7.81 -19.49
CA ALA A 97 -33.59 8.72 -20.61
C ALA A 97 -33.49 10.18 -20.15
N LYS A 98 -32.90 11.02 -20.99
CA LYS A 98 -32.97 12.48 -20.90
C LYS A 98 -34.44 12.92 -20.98
N PRO A 99 -34.78 14.15 -20.54
CA PRO A 99 -36.15 14.66 -20.63
C PRO A 99 -36.76 14.64 -22.04
N ASP A 100 -35.93 14.63 -23.09
CA ASP A 100 -36.32 14.53 -24.50
C ASP A 100 -36.52 13.08 -25.00
N GLY A 101 -36.29 12.08 -24.14
CA GLY A 101 -36.41 10.66 -24.46
C GLY A 101 -35.15 10.01 -25.04
N SER A 102 -34.09 10.76 -25.31
CA SER A 102 -32.80 10.21 -25.75
C SER A 102 -32.04 9.58 -24.57
N ARG A 103 -31.06 8.70 -24.83
CA ARG A 103 -30.27 8.07 -23.76
C ARG A 103 -29.11 8.95 -23.30
N TYR A 104 -28.73 8.81 -22.03
CA TYR A 104 -27.44 9.31 -21.57
C TYR A 104 -26.30 8.47 -22.15
N LEU A 105 -25.22 9.14 -22.56
CA LEU A 105 -23.99 8.55 -23.07
C LEU A 105 -23.21 7.81 -21.98
N SER A 106 -23.28 8.29 -20.74
CA SER A 106 -22.65 7.67 -19.57
C SER A 106 -23.23 8.18 -18.24
N GLY A 107 -22.83 7.56 -17.13
CA GLY A 107 -23.08 8.07 -15.78
C GLY A 107 -22.49 9.47 -15.55
N THR A 108 -21.27 9.72 -16.04
CA THR A 108 -20.62 11.05 -15.98
C THR A 108 -21.40 12.12 -16.74
N GLU A 109 -22.00 11.78 -17.88
CA GLU A 109 -22.88 12.73 -18.60
C GLU A 109 -24.13 13.07 -17.77
N TRP A 110 -24.71 12.07 -17.11
CA TRP A 110 -25.86 12.27 -16.24
C TRP A 110 -25.52 13.16 -15.04
N GLU A 111 -24.39 12.91 -14.38
CA GLU A 111 -23.86 13.72 -13.27
C GLU A 111 -23.64 15.17 -13.66
N TYR A 112 -23.00 15.38 -14.81
CA TYR A 112 -22.81 16.71 -15.39
C TYR A 112 -24.16 17.40 -15.62
N LEU A 113 -25.12 16.72 -16.25
CA LEU A 113 -26.43 17.30 -16.57
C LEU A 113 -27.29 17.57 -15.32
N ASP A 114 -27.20 16.78 -14.25
CA ASP A 114 -27.90 17.06 -12.99
C ASP A 114 -27.36 18.33 -12.33
N GLY A 115 -26.02 18.49 -12.24
CA GLY A 115 -25.39 19.70 -11.71
C GLY A 115 -25.61 20.93 -12.59
N PHE A 116 -25.52 20.76 -13.92
CA PHE A 116 -25.71 21.83 -14.90
C PHE A 116 -27.15 22.37 -14.90
N ASN A 117 -28.14 21.46 -14.86
CA ASN A 117 -29.56 21.83 -14.89
C ASN A 117 -30.18 22.11 -13.51
N ALA A 118 -29.35 22.16 -12.45
CA ALA A 118 -29.81 22.51 -11.11
C ALA A 118 -30.60 23.84 -11.13
N PRO A 119 -31.73 23.96 -10.41
CA PRO A 119 -32.53 25.19 -10.41
C PRO A 119 -31.74 26.38 -9.86
N ARG A 120 -31.45 27.37 -10.70
CA ARG A 120 -30.70 28.59 -10.34
C ARG A 120 -31.55 29.85 -10.61
N LYS A 121 -31.52 30.82 -9.69
CA LYS A 121 -32.14 32.15 -9.87
C LYS A 121 -31.18 33.15 -10.50
N SER A 122 -29.87 32.92 -10.36
CA SER A 122 -28.78 33.71 -10.90
C SER A 122 -27.63 32.81 -11.39
N PRO A 123 -26.80 33.24 -12.37
CA PRO A 123 -25.55 32.57 -12.70
C PRO A 123 -24.57 32.39 -11.52
N ASP A 124 -24.75 33.17 -10.45
CA ASP A 124 -23.97 33.10 -9.21
C ASP A 124 -24.56 32.16 -8.15
N ASP A 125 -25.63 31.43 -8.46
CA ASP A 125 -26.22 30.45 -7.55
C ASP A 125 -25.54 29.07 -7.64
N LEU A 126 -25.60 28.35 -6.53
CA LEU A 126 -25.05 27.00 -6.34
C LEU A 126 -25.86 25.95 -7.14
N PRO A 127 -25.24 24.83 -7.56
CA PRO A 127 -23.81 24.50 -7.43
C PRO A 127 -22.92 25.26 -8.43
N PHE A 128 -21.69 25.58 -8.04
CA PHE A 128 -20.68 26.01 -9.02
C PHE A 128 -20.12 24.81 -9.77
N LEU A 129 -20.23 24.81 -11.10
CA LEU A 129 -19.79 23.69 -11.95
C LEU A 129 -18.45 24.00 -12.61
N LEU A 130 -17.45 23.15 -12.39
CA LEU A 130 -16.15 23.17 -13.04
C LEU A 130 -16.03 21.95 -13.95
N VAL A 131 -15.75 22.17 -15.24
CA VAL A 131 -15.45 21.09 -16.19
C VAL A 131 -13.97 21.17 -16.56
N TYR A 132 -13.27 20.04 -16.55
CA TYR A 132 -11.87 19.91 -16.92
C TYR A 132 -11.70 18.94 -18.08
N ARG A 133 -10.77 19.24 -18.98
CA ARG A 133 -10.45 18.39 -20.14
C ARG A 133 -8.95 18.26 -20.36
N ARG A 134 -8.41 17.04 -20.31
CA ARG A 134 -7.01 16.80 -20.67
C ARG A 134 -6.81 16.97 -22.18
N LYS A 135 -5.76 17.68 -22.59
CA LYS A 135 -5.45 17.96 -24.01
C LYS A 135 -4.63 16.88 -24.70
N VAL A 136 -3.69 16.27 -23.97
CA VAL A 136 -2.76 15.30 -24.55
C VAL A 136 -3.49 13.99 -24.74
N VAL A 137 -3.82 13.64 -25.98
CA VAL A 137 -4.31 12.30 -26.34
C VAL A 137 -3.13 11.58 -26.96
N ASP A 138 -2.58 10.58 -26.27
CA ASP A 138 -1.58 9.70 -26.85
C ASP A 138 -2.20 9.01 -28.07
N GLN A 139 -1.38 8.72 -29.10
CA GLN A 139 -1.88 8.02 -30.28
C GLN A 139 -2.49 6.68 -29.83
N LEU A 140 -3.79 6.50 -30.07
CA LEU A 140 -4.47 5.23 -29.81
C LEU A 140 -3.77 4.15 -30.64
N ASP A 141 -3.22 3.14 -29.96
CA ASP A 141 -2.55 2.03 -30.61
C ASP A 141 -3.56 1.19 -31.41
N GLU A 142 -3.41 1.15 -32.74
CA GLU A 142 -4.28 0.37 -33.62
C GLU A 142 -4.17 -1.15 -33.37
N GLN A 143 -3.14 -1.60 -32.66
CA GLN A 143 -2.96 -3.00 -32.26
C GLN A 143 -3.66 -3.35 -30.94
N ASP A 144 -4.20 -2.35 -30.24
CA ASP A 144 -4.94 -2.55 -29.00
C ASP A 144 -6.22 -3.36 -29.28
N PRO A 145 -6.46 -4.49 -28.59
CA PRO A 145 -7.65 -5.31 -28.78
C PRO A 145 -8.97 -4.55 -28.53
N ASP A 146 -8.93 -3.45 -27.76
CA ASP A 146 -10.07 -2.58 -27.48
C ASP A 146 -10.07 -1.28 -28.30
N TYR A 147 -9.21 -1.15 -29.33
CA TYR A 147 -9.06 0.06 -30.15
C TYR A 147 -10.39 0.63 -30.65
N ALA A 148 -11.29 -0.24 -31.15
CA ALA A 148 -12.58 0.17 -31.69
C ALA A 148 -13.50 0.83 -30.63
N GLU A 149 -13.51 0.31 -29.40
CA GLU A 149 -14.27 0.89 -28.29
C GLU A 149 -13.61 2.18 -27.80
N LYS A 150 -12.27 2.20 -27.66
CA LYS A 150 -11.52 3.41 -27.28
C LYS A 150 -11.75 4.56 -28.25
N LYS A 151 -11.74 4.27 -29.56
CA LYS A 151 -12.08 5.23 -30.62
C LYS A 151 -13.52 5.73 -30.50
N THR A 152 -14.48 4.84 -30.29
CA THR A 152 -15.90 5.21 -30.12
C THR A 152 -16.11 6.11 -28.90
N GLN A 153 -15.41 5.83 -27.79
CA GLN A 153 -15.46 6.63 -26.58
C GLN A 153 -14.85 8.02 -26.78
N LEU A 154 -13.73 8.12 -27.49
CA LEU A 154 -13.11 9.40 -27.84
C LEU A 154 -14.03 10.25 -28.72
N GLU A 155 -14.65 9.66 -29.74
CA GLU A 155 -15.63 10.34 -30.60
C GLU A 155 -16.84 10.89 -29.80
N ARG A 156 -17.28 10.18 -28.75
CA ARG A 156 -18.34 10.66 -27.85
C ARG A 156 -17.89 11.85 -27.00
N VAL A 157 -16.67 11.83 -26.47
CA VAL A 157 -16.12 12.97 -25.72
C VAL A 157 -15.99 14.18 -26.65
N GLU A 158 -15.49 13.99 -27.88
CA GLU A 158 -15.40 15.06 -28.87
C GLU A 158 -16.78 15.65 -29.21
N ALA A 159 -17.80 14.81 -29.42
CA ALA A 159 -19.16 15.27 -29.65
C ALA A 159 -19.74 16.04 -28.44
N PHE A 160 -19.52 15.55 -27.22
CA PHE A 160 -19.97 16.23 -25.99
C PHE A 160 -19.37 17.63 -25.85
N PHE A 161 -18.08 17.81 -26.16
CA PHE A 161 -17.43 19.11 -26.12
C PHE A 161 -17.67 19.98 -27.35
N ALA A 162 -18.20 19.45 -28.46
CA ALA A 162 -18.56 20.26 -29.62
C ALA A 162 -19.65 21.29 -29.26
N ASP A 163 -20.60 20.90 -28.39
CA ASP A 163 -21.69 21.75 -27.90
C ASP A 163 -21.21 22.89 -26.98
N PHE A 164 -19.95 22.86 -26.53
CA PHE A 164 -19.34 23.95 -25.74
C PHE A 164 -18.92 25.13 -26.62
N THR A 165 -18.98 24.97 -27.95
CA THR A 165 -18.73 26.02 -28.94
C THR A 165 -19.92 26.17 -29.87
N ASN A 166 -20.41 27.39 -30.06
CA ASN A 166 -21.47 27.69 -31.03
C ASN A 166 -20.95 27.54 -32.47
N GLU A 167 -21.86 27.47 -33.46
CA GLU A 167 -21.51 27.39 -34.89
C GLU A 167 -20.62 28.55 -35.37
N ASP A 168 -20.70 29.71 -34.73
CA ASP A 168 -19.87 30.89 -34.99
C ASP A 168 -18.51 30.90 -34.25
N ARG A 169 -18.18 29.79 -33.58
CA ARG A 169 -16.99 29.57 -32.73
C ARG A 169 -16.96 30.41 -31.44
N SER A 170 -18.05 31.08 -31.07
CA SER A 170 -18.18 31.66 -29.73
C SER A 170 -18.32 30.56 -28.68
N ILE A 171 -17.85 30.82 -27.46
CA ILE A 171 -17.94 29.86 -26.34
C ILE A 171 -19.39 29.82 -25.88
N ASN A 172 -20.01 28.64 -25.96
CA ASN A 172 -21.33 28.36 -25.41
C ASN A 172 -21.22 27.99 -23.92
N HIS A 173 -20.22 27.16 -23.56
CA HIS A 173 -19.94 26.72 -22.19
C HIS A 173 -18.44 26.72 -21.91
N GLY A 174 -18.05 27.13 -20.70
CA GLY A 174 -16.64 27.15 -20.28
C GLY A 174 -16.15 25.79 -19.77
N TYR A 175 -14.91 25.44 -20.09
CA TYR A 175 -14.18 24.33 -19.50
C TYR A 175 -12.70 24.69 -19.33
N ASN A 176 -11.99 23.94 -18.48
CA ASN A 176 -10.62 24.20 -18.07
C ASN A 176 -9.69 23.14 -18.67
N PRO A 177 -8.96 23.45 -19.76
CA PRO A 177 -8.09 22.47 -20.36
C PRO A 177 -6.75 22.38 -19.59
N TYR A 178 -6.18 21.18 -19.50
CA TYR A 178 -4.89 20.92 -18.85
C TYR A 178 -4.05 19.90 -19.64
N GLU A 179 -2.75 19.84 -19.37
CA GLU A 179 -1.81 18.95 -20.08
C GLU A 179 -1.37 17.77 -19.20
N THR A 180 -0.92 18.06 -17.99
CA THR A 180 -0.50 17.06 -17.00
C THR A 180 -1.42 17.00 -15.79
N VAL A 181 -1.36 15.89 -15.04
CA VAL A 181 -2.15 15.69 -13.81
C VAL A 181 -1.79 16.72 -12.73
N ASP A 182 -0.52 17.13 -12.65
CA ASP A 182 -0.10 18.17 -11.72
C ASP A 182 -0.58 19.57 -12.13
N ASP A 183 -0.62 19.89 -13.44
CA ASP A 183 -1.25 21.12 -13.93
C ASP A 183 -2.73 21.17 -13.53
N PHE A 184 -3.44 20.05 -13.68
CA PHE A 184 -4.82 19.91 -13.24
C PHE A 184 -4.96 20.18 -11.74
N ALA A 185 -4.13 19.54 -10.90
CA ALA A 185 -4.18 19.69 -9.45
C ALA A 185 -3.95 21.15 -9.01
N ASN A 186 -2.96 21.82 -9.62
CA ASN A 186 -2.65 23.23 -9.35
C ASN A 186 -3.81 24.15 -9.78
N LEU A 187 -4.37 23.95 -10.97
CA LEU A 187 -5.53 24.71 -11.46
C LEU A 187 -6.76 24.50 -10.57
N LEU A 188 -7.02 23.26 -10.16
CA LEU A 188 -8.12 22.92 -9.28
C LEU A 188 -8.00 23.60 -7.92
N GLU A 189 -6.81 23.61 -7.31
CA GLU A 189 -6.61 24.28 -6.03
C GLU A 189 -6.95 25.78 -6.12
N ILE A 190 -6.44 26.46 -7.15
CA ILE A 190 -6.70 27.88 -7.39
C ILE A 190 -8.20 28.12 -7.56
N HIS A 191 -8.88 27.30 -8.36
CA HIS A 191 -10.31 27.43 -8.62
C HIS A 191 -11.14 27.16 -7.37
N LEU A 192 -10.86 26.10 -6.61
CA LEU A 192 -11.57 25.77 -5.38
C LEU A 192 -11.42 26.86 -4.32
N ARG A 193 -10.22 27.42 -4.12
CA ARG A 193 -10.00 28.55 -3.20
C ARG A 193 -10.86 29.77 -3.58
N SER A 194 -11.02 30.03 -4.88
CA SER A 194 -11.87 31.11 -5.38
C SER A 194 -13.37 30.81 -5.15
N LEU A 195 -13.81 29.59 -5.48
CA LEU A 195 -15.21 29.19 -5.34
C LEU A 195 -15.65 29.07 -3.89
N ILE A 196 -14.80 28.57 -2.98
CA ILE A 196 -15.10 28.50 -1.54
C ILE A 196 -15.45 29.88 -0.99
N LYS A 197 -14.71 30.94 -1.40
CA LYS A 197 -15.04 32.32 -1.01
C LYS A 197 -16.43 32.74 -1.50
N ARG A 198 -16.77 32.41 -2.75
CA ARG A 198 -18.10 32.70 -3.33
C ARG A 198 -19.21 31.92 -2.62
N VAL A 199 -19.00 30.64 -2.29
CA VAL A 199 -19.96 29.84 -1.51
C VAL A 199 -20.23 30.49 -0.16
N LEU A 200 -19.18 30.94 0.55
CA LEU A 200 -19.31 31.64 1.83
C LEU A 200 -20.09 32.96 1.71
N GLU A 201 -19.99 33.67 0.59
CA GLU A 201 -20.76 34.89 0.30
C GLU A 201 -22.24 34.59 0.04
N VAL A 202 -22.53 33.60 -0.81
CA VAL A 202 -23.90 33.18 -1.13
C VAL A 202 -24.63 32.70 0.11
N GLN A 203 -23.99 31.85 0.93
CA GLN A 203 -24.63 31.29 2.11
C GLN A 203 -24.80 32.31 3.28
N LYS A 204 -24.15 33.49 3.25
CA LYS A 204 -24.44 34.60 4.22
C LYS A 204 -25.84 35.19 4.07
N SER A 205 -26.55 34.90 2.98
CA SER A 205 -27.82 35.53 2.64
C SER A 205 -29.09 34.72 2.96
N VAL A 206 -28.99 33.50 3.52
CA VAL A 206 -30.13 32.58 3.67
C VAL A 206 -30.36 32.16 5.14
N PRO A 207 -31.56 32.38 5.75
CA PRO A 207 -31.91 31.87 7.08
C PRO A 207 -32.45 30.43 7.05
N VAL A 208 -32.03 29.58 8.01
CA VAL A 208 -32.37 28.15 8.11
C VAL A 208 -33.55 27.89 9.09
N PRO A 209 -34.58 27.09 8.73
CA PRO A 209 -35.61 26.61 9.66
C PRO A 209 -35.44 25.15 10.15
N VAL A 210 -36.03 24.88 11.32
CA VAL A 210 -35.91 23.70 12.21
C VAL A 210 -36.93 22.58 11.92
N ALA A 211 -36.53 21.33 12.22
CA ALA A 211 -37.26 20.05 12.11
C ALA A 211 -38.54 19.88 12.97
N ARG A 212 -39.43 18.93 12.60
CA ARG A 212 -40.52 18.38 13.46
C ARG A 212 -40.91 16.91 13.19
N ARG A 213 -41.52 16.29 14.21
CA ARG A 213 -41.74 14.85 14.54
C ARG A 213 -43.09 14.20 14.08
N ARG A 214 -43.01 12.86 13.84
CA ARG A 214 -43.83 11.65 14.26
C ARG A 214 -45.32 11.35 13.86
N ARG A 215 -45.50 10.13 13.24
CA ARG A 215 -46.37 8.92 13.54
C ARG A 215 -47.93 8.96 13.34
N PRO A 216 -48.75 7.83 13.34
CA PRO A 216 -48.52 6.34 13.39
C PRO A 216 -49.56 5.36 12.66
N VAL A 217 -49.42 4.01 12.93
CA VAL A 217 -50.35 2.81 12.98
C VAL A 217 -51.05 2.26 11.70
N LEU A 218 -51.37 0.95 11.45
CA LEU A 218 -51.91 -0.25 12.19
C LEU A 218 -51.61 -1.58 11.40
N SER A 219 -51.19 -2.72 12.01
CA SER A 219 -51.92 -3.98 12.41
C SER A 219 -52.45 -4.87 11.24
N VAL A 220 -52.49 -6.23 11.21
CA VAL A 220 -52.65 -7.33 12.18
C VAL A 220 -52.08 -8.66 11.60
N SER A 221 -51.68 -9.55 12.52
CA SER A 221 -51.27 -10.95 12.47
C SER A 221 -52.07 -11.96 11.62
N CYS A 222 -51.43 -13.06 11.21
CA CYS A 222 -51.64 -14.43 11.74
C CYS A 222 -51.01 -15.48 10.78
N GLN A 223 -50.14 -16.37 11.27
CA GLN A 223 -49.94 -17.78 10.87
C GLN A 223 -48.54 -18.28 11.29
N PHE A 224 -48.33 -18.35 12.61
CA PHE A 224 -47.17 -19.00 13.21
C PHE A 224 -47.54 -20.44 13.53
N THR A 225 -47.20 -21.40 12.67
CA THR A 225 -46.96 -22.81 13.06
C THR A 225 -46.43 -23.66 11.91
N LEU A 226 -46.76 -23.37 10.64
CA LEU A 226 -46.10 -24.00 9.48
C LEU A 226 -44.73 -23.38 9.15
N ALA A 227 -44.53 -22.10 9.47
CA ALA A 227 -43.29 -21.37 9.20
C ALA A 227 -42.09 -21.89 10.00
N LEU A 228 -42.29 -22.51 11.17
CA LEU A 228 -41.19 -22.92 12.05
C LEU A 228 -40.47 -24.18 11.52
N LEU A 229 -41.20 -25.13 10.93
CA LEU A 229 -40.64 -26.35 10.33
C LEU A 229 -39.95 -26.07 8.99
N PHE A 230 -40.51 -25.15 8.20
CA PHE A 230 -39.84 -24.64 7.01
C PHE A 230 -38.61 -23.82 7.39
N ALA A 231 -38.67 -22.98 8.44
CA ALA A 231 -37.54 -22.19 8.91
C ALA A 231 -36.37 -23.05 9.39
N VAL A 232 -36.59 -24.20 10.04
CA VAL A 232 -35.46 -25.07 10.48
C VAL A 232 -34.77 -25.73 9.29
N LEU A 233 -35.53 -26.21 8.29
CA LEU A 233 -34.96 -26.79 7.05
C LEU A 233 -34.34 -25.72 6.15
N LEU A 234 -34.94 -24.53 6.08
CA LEU A 234 -34.41 -23.38 5.38
C LEU A 234 -33.17 -22.83 6.07
N VAL A 235 -33.12 -22.79 7.41
CA VAL A 235 -31.92 -22.38 8.18
C VAL A 235 -30.81 -23.41 8.04
N SER A 236 -31.10 -24.71 7.98
CA SER A 236 -30.05 -25.73 7.79
C SER A 236 -29.60 -25.85 6.32
N SER A 237 -30.47 -25.63 5.33
CA SER A 237 -30.05 -25.49 3.93
C SER A 237 -29.38 -24.14 3.67
N LEU A 238 -29.84 -23.05 4.28
CA LEU A 238 -29.16 -21.75 4.27
C LEU A 238 -27.85 -21.83 5.04
N TYR A 239 -27.71 -22.66 6.08
CA TYR A 239 -26.44 -22.85 6.79
C TYR A 239 -25.48 -23.73 5.97
N GLY A 240 -25.98 -24.77 5.30
CA GLY A 240 -25.20 -25.56 4.35
C GLY A 240 -24.77 -24.75 3.14
N VAL A 241 -25.67 -23.95 2.57
CA VAL A 241 -25.36 -22.98 1.50
C VAL A 241 -24.47 -21.87 2.03
N TYR A 242 -24.72 -21.27 3.20
CA TYR A 242 -23.85 -20.26 3.86
C TYR A 242 -22.45 -20.80 4.18
N SER A 243 -22.33 -22.08 4.53
CA SER A 243 -21.05 -22.76 4.72
C SER A 243 -20.35 -23.06 3.40
N LEU A 244 -21.09 -23.29 2.31
CA LEU A 244 -20.58 -23.52 0.95
C LEU A 244 -20.36 -22.21 0.18
N THR A 245 -20.98 -21.10 0.59
CA THR A 245 -20.90 -19.75 -0.02
C THR A 245 -20.15 -18.76 0.85
N ARG A 246 -19.66 -19.16 2.04
CA ARG A 246 -18.50 -18.51 2.66
C ARG A 246 -17.34 -18.75 1.71
N HIS A 247 -17.23 -17.88 0.73
CA HIS A 247 -15.92 -17.49 0.24
C HIS A 247 -15.12 -17.17 1.50
N GLU A 248 -13.96 -17.83 1.66
CA GLU A 248 -12.92 -17.29 2.54
C GLU A 248 -12.84 -15.80 2.19
N VAL A 249 -13.00 -14.91 3.18
CA VAL A 249 -12.90 -13.48 2.89
C VAL A 249 -11.45 -13.27 2.57
N VAL A 250 -11.16 -13.16 1.30
CA VAL A 250 -9.86 -12.79 0.77
C VAL A 250 -9.91 -11.29 0.68
N MET A 251 -9.01 -10.60 1.37
CA MET A 251 -8.90 -9.15 1.28
C MET A 251 -8.44 -8.78 -0.14
N ASP A 252 -9.01 -7.73 -0.73
CA ASP A 252 -8.75 -7.32 -2.11
C ASP A 252 -8.29 -5.86 -2.25
N GLY A 253 -7.99 -5.21 -1.12
CA GLY A 253 -7.30 -3.92 -1.08
C GLY A 253 -5.90 -3.94 -1.71
N SER A 254 -5.39 -2.76 -2.04
CA SER A 254 -4.04 -2.58 -2.58
C SER A 254 -2.94 -2.79 -1.53
N PHE A 255 -3.30 -2.75 -0.26
CA PHE A 255 -2.48 -3.24 0.85
C PHE A 255 -3.40 -3.74 1.96
N ASN A 256 -3.20 -4.97 2.42
CA ASN A 256 -4.14 -5.65 3.30
C ASN A 256 -3.53 -5.92 4.68
N ILE A 257 -4.20 -5.49 5.75
CA ILE A 257 -3.75 -5.62 7.14
C ILE A 257 -4.68 -6.56 7.90
N ALA A 258 -4.16 -7.71 8.32
CA ALA A 258 -4.85 -8.61 9.24
C ALA A 258 -4.46 -8.31 10.69
N LEU A 259 -5.45 -8.07 11.56
CA LEU A 259 -5.22 -7.83 13.00
C LEU A 259 -5.74 -9.02 13.82
N ALA A 260 -4.81 -9.84 14.35
CA ALA A 260 -5.14 -11.02 15.13
C ALA A 260 -5.41 -10.72 16.62
N GLN A 261 -6.04 -11.67 17.33
CA GLN A 261 -6.20 -11.60 18.78
C GLN A 261 -4.89 -11.95 19.49
N PHE A 262 -4.52 -11.17 20.52
CA PHE A 262 -3.36 -11.44 21.36
C PHE A 262 -3.57 -12.67 22.25
N LYS A 263 -2.53 -13.50 22.43
CA LYS A 263 -2.58 -14.63 23.35
C LYS A 263 -2.40 -14.16 24.78
N LEU A 264 -3.41 -14.39 25.62
CA LEU A 264 -3.34 -14.14 27.06
C LEU A 264 -2.94 -15.40 27.83
N PRO A 265 -2.19 -15.28 28.94
CA PRO A 265 -1.96 -16.38 29.87
C PRO A 265 -3.28 -16.88 30.44
N GLU A 266 -3.44 -18.19 30.62
CA GLU A 266 -4.64 -18.77 31.27
C GLU A 266 -4.85 -18.24 32.71
N SER A 267 -3.77 -17.82 33.37
CA SER A 267 -3.77 -17.25 34.71
C SER A 267 -4.08 -15.74 34.75
N ALA A 268 -4.34 -15.09 33.62
CA ALA A 268 -4.56 -13.65 33.57
C ALA A 268 -5.87 -13.24 34.27
N PRO A 269 -5.86 -12.20 35.13
CA PRO A 269 -7.06 -11.58 35.67
C PRO A 269 -8.01 -11.07 34.57
N ALA A 270 -9.31 -11.01 34.88
CA ALA A 270 -10.31 -10.51 33.94
C ALA A 270 -10.05 -9.05 33.51
N SER A 271 -9.48 -8.21 34.38
CA SER A 271 -9.10 -6.83 34.04
C SER A 271 -8.02 -6.75 32.94
N SER A 272 -7.16 -7.76 32.84
CA SER A 272 -6.15 -7.86 31.78
C SER A 272 -6.82 -8.08 30.43
N SER A 273 -7.84 -8.95 30.35
CA SER A 273 -8.63 -9.16 29.13
C SER A 273 -9.24 -7.86 28.62
N GLU A 274 -9.87 -7.07 29.51
CA GLU A 274 -10.47 -5.78 29.15
C GLU A 274 -9.42 -4.75 28.67
N ALA A 275 -8.26 -4.70 29.32
CA ALA A 275 -7.19 -3.78 28.94
C ALA A 275 -6.61 -4.11 27.55
N PHE A 276 -6.32 -5.38 27.28
CA PHE A 276 -5.78 -5.80 25.98
C PHE A 276 -6.81 -5.70 24.86
N ASP A 277 -8.10 -5.92 25.13
CA ASP A 277 -9.17 -5.61 24.19
C ASP A 277 -9.24 -4.11 23.88
N ARG A 278 -9.04 -3.23 24.88
CA ARG A 278 -8.96 -1.77 24.64
C ARG A 278 -7.77 -1.40 23.77
N ILE A 279 -6.59 -1.97 24.00
CA ILE A 279 -5.40 -1.75 23.15
C ILE A 279 -5.73 -2.13 21.71
N ARG A 280 -6.26 -3.33 21.51
CA ARG A 280 -6.64 -3.83 20.18
C ARG A 280 -7.67 -2.94 19.50
N GLN A 281 -8.72 -2.54 20.21
CA GLN A 281 -9.76 -1.65 19.66
C GLN A 281 -9.22 -0.25 19.35
N THR A 282 -8.25 0.25 20.12
CA THR A 282 -7.60 1.53 19.85
C THR A 282 -6.78 1.46 18.57
N ILE A 283 -5.95 0.41 18.41
CA ILE A 283 -5.19 0.17 17.18
C ILE A 283 -6.14 0.07 15.99
N LEU A 284 -7.19 -0.74 16.09
CA LEU A 284 -8.18 -0.90 15.03
C LEU A 284 -8.86 0.41 14.66
N THR A 285 -9.30 1.18 15.65
CA THR A 285 -9.95 2.47 15.43
C THR A 285 -9.02 3.44 14.73
N LEU A 286 -7.74 3.48 15.10
CA LEU A 286 -6.77 4.39 14.51
C LEU A 286 -6.39 3.98 13.10
N LEU A 287 -6.09 2.71 12.85
CA LEU A 287 -5.84 2.20 11.50
C LEU A 287 -7.05 2.45 10.61
N ASN A 288 -8.28 2.12 11.06
CA ASN A 288 -9.49 2.39 10.29
C ASN A 288 -9.72 3.87 10.04
N ASN A 289 -9.40 4.75 10.99
CA ASN A 289 -9.54 6.20 10.79
C ASN A 289 -8.50 6.75 9.82
N GLU A 290 -7.25 6.27 9.91
CA GLU A 290 -6.17 6.72 9.04
C GLU A 290 -6.40 6.26 7.60
N TYR A 291 -6.77 5.00 7.44
CA TYR A 291 -6.98 4.35 6.16
C TYR A 291 -8.43 4.41 5.67
N ALA A 292 -9.28 5.21 6.33
CA ALA A 292 -10.72 5.32 6.06
C ALA A 292 -11.07 5.67 4.61
N ASN A 293 -10.13 6.27 3.86
CA ASN A 293 -10.32 6.71 2.48
C ASN A 293 -9.18 6.22 1.56
N SER A 294 -8.56 5.09 1.91
CA SER A 294 -7.52 4.44 1.12
C SER A 294 -7.97 3.06 0.66
N GLU A 295 -7.30 2.53 -0.36
CA GLU A 295 -7.48 1.15 -0.81
C GLU A 295 -6.87 0.11 0.16
N VAL A 296 -6.55 0.50 1.40
CA VAL A 296 -6.00 -0.39 2.43
C VAL A 296 -7.16 -1.08 3.15
N GLU A 297 -7.23 -2.41 3.05
CA GLU A 297 -8.24 -3.19 3.75
C GLU A 297 -7.73 -3.67 5.11
N ILE A 298 -8.54 -3.54 6.16
CA ILE A 298 -8.20 -3.99 7.52
C ILE A 298 -9.26 -4.97 7.99
N GLU A 299 -8.87 -6.22 8.27
CA GLU A 299 -9.79 -7.27 8.78
C GLU A 299 -9.52 -7.58 10.27
N PRO A 300 -10.44 -7.21 11.19
CA PRO A 300 -10.22 -7.30 12.64
C PRO A 300 -10.80 -8.52 13.38
N GLN A 301 -11.65 -9.35 12.76
CA GLN A 301 -12.61 -10.15 13.56
C GLN A 301 -12.70 -11.65 13.28
N ARG A 302 -12.12 -12.18 12.21
CA ARG A 302 -12.41 -13.57 11.83
C ARG A 302 -11.53 -14.65 12.46
N PHE A 303 -10.44 -14.29 13.15
CA PHE A 303 -9.41 -15.28 13.52
C PHE A 303 -9.20 -15.42 15.01
N GLY A 304 -8.86 -16.64 15.41
CA GLY A 304 -8.45 -16.96 16.76
C GLY A 304 -7.11 -16.32 17.11
N THR A 305 -6.54 -16.78 18.20
CA THR A 305 -5.25 -16.29 18.67
C THR A 305 -4.12 -16.71 17.73
N VAL A 306 -3.31 -15.75 17.27
CA VAL A 306 -2.07 -15.99 16.54
C VAL A 306 -0.91 -15.70 17.49
N SER A 307 -0.02 -16.66 17.66
CA SER A 307 1.11 -16.55 18.60
C SER A 307 2.46 -16.94 18.02
N THR A 308 2.47 -17.51 16.81
CA THR A 308 3.70 -17.90 16.12
C THR A 308 3.80 -17.25 14.74
N GLU A 309 5.04 -17.08 14.28
CA GLU A 309 5.35 -16.63 12.92
C GLU A 309 4.71 -17.54 11.85
N LEU A 310 4.62 -18.86 12.10
CA LEU A 310 3.98 -19.78 11.16
C LEU A 310 2.47 -19.53 11.04
N GLU A 311 1.78 -19.40 12.17
CA GLU A 311 0.35 -19.08 12.18
C GLU A 311 0.08 -17.74 11.50
N ALA A 312 0.96 -16.75 11.68
CA ALA A 312 0.83 -15.43 11.05
C ALA A 312 0.98 -15.50 9.53
N GLU A 313 1.95 -16.25 9.00
CA GLU A 313 2.11 -16.45 7.56
C GLU A 313 0.96 -17.21 6.91
N ASP A 314 0.52 -18.30 7.55
CA ASP A 314 -0.61 -19.09 7.08
C ASP A 314 -1.86 -18.20 6.99
N LEU A 315 -2.06 -17.37 8.02
CA LEU A 315 -3.14 -16.39 8.04
C LEU A 315 -2.99 -15.36 6.91
N GLY A 316 -1.80 -14.80 6.73
CA GLY A 316 -1.55 -13.81 5.68
C GLY A 316 -1.77 -14.36 4.28
N THR A 317 -1.41 -15.63 4.05
CA THR A 317 -1.67 -16.33 2.78
C THR A 317 -3.15 -16.60 2.58
N GLN A 318 -3.85 -17.13 3.59
CA GLN A 318 -5.27 -17.43 3.52
C GLN A 318 -6.12 -16.17 3.26
N MET A 319 -5.72 -15.06 3.87
CA MET A 319 -6.48 -13.82 3.86
C MET A 319 -6.07 -12.84 2.78
N ASN A 320 -5.01 -13.14 2.05
CA ASN A 320 -4.38 -12.16 1.17
C ASN A 320 -4.02 -10.89 1.98
N ALA A 321 -3.40 -11.05 3.16
CA ALA A 321 -2.83 -9.97 3.99
C ALA A 321 -1.36 -9.71 3.67
N ASP A 322 -0.99 -8.45 3.44
CA ASP A 322 0.40 -7.99 3.25
C ASP A 322 1.10 -7.74 4.59
N LEU A 323 0.32 -7.38 5.60
CA LEU A 323 0.77 -7.20 6.98
C LEU A 323 -0.14 -7.98 7.94
N VAL A 324 0.44 -8.81 8.79
CA VAL A 324 -0.28 -9.49 9.88
C VAL A 324 0.22 -8.97 11.20
N ILE A 325 -0.62 -8.28 11.97
CA ILE A 325 -0.33 -7.76 13.31
C ILE A 325 -0.88 -8.73 14.35
N TYR A 326 -0.02 -9.18 15.26
CA TYR A 326 -0.35 -10.18 16.29
C TYR A 326 0.54 -10.00 17.51
N GLY A 327 0.50 -10.93 18.47
CA GLY A 327 1.45 -10.93 19.57
C GLY A 327 1.03 -11.80 20.75
N SER A 328 1.88 -11.83 21.75
CA SER A 328 1.67 -12.56 22.99
C SER A 328 1.82 -11.66 24.21
N VAL A 329 1.13 -12.07 25.28
CA VAL A 329 1.34 -11.53 26.62
C VAL A 329 1.88 -12.67 27.48
N GLU A 330 3.01 -12.45 28.13
CA GLU A 330 3.60 -13.40 29.08
C GLU A 330 3.54 -12.83 30.51
N TYR A 331 3.30 -13.69 31.51
CA TYR A 331 3.27 -13.28 32.90
C TYR A 331 4.62 -13.57 33.57
N GLY A 332 5.36 -12.51 33.92
CA GLY A 332 6.70 -12.55 34.50
C GLY A 332 6.72 -12.43 36.03
N GLY A 333 5.68 -12.89 36.73
CA GLY A 333 5.61 -12.85 38.19
C GLY A 333 4.87 -11.63 38.74
N ASP A 334 5.40 -10.41 38.59
CA ASP A 334 4.72 -9.16 39.00
C ASP A 334 4.28 -8.29 37.82
N ASP A 335 4.83 -8.56 36.63
CA ASP A 335 4.59 -7.80 35.40
C ASP A 335 4.11 -8.67 34.24
N TYR A 336 3.48 -8.01 33.26
CA TYR A 336 3.08 -8.58 31.98
C TYR A 336 4.03 -8.10 30.90
N LEU A 337 4.72 -9.03 30.25
CA LEU A 337 5.54 -8.74 29.08
C LEU A 337 4.66 -8.80 27.83
N PHE A 338 4.31 -7.63 27.31
CA PHE A 338 3.56 -7.51 26.06
C PHE A 338 4.53 -7.50 24.89
N THR A 339 4.36 -8.46 23.98
CA THR A 339 5.22 -8.63 22.80
C THR A 339 4.38 -8.55 21.53
N PRO A 340 4.04 -7.34 21.07
CA PRO A 340 3.46 -7.14 19.74
C PRO A 340 4.43 -7.61 18.68
N ARG A 341 3.87 -8.10 17.59
CA ARG A 341 4.60 -8.58 16.42
C ARG A 341 3.87 -8.19 15.17
N PHE A 342 4.62 -8.08 14.09
CA PHE A 342 4.04 -8.03 12.76
C PHE A 342 4.82 -8.92 11.81
N THR A 343 4.12 -9.54 10.87
CA THR A 343 4.71 -10.32 9.78
C THR A 343 4.37 -9.65 8.46
N ILE A 344 5.39 -9.34 7.67
CA ILE A 344 5.24 -8.83 6.31
C ILE A 344 5.29 -10.01 5.34
N THR A 345 4.24 -10.18 4.53
CA THR A 345 4.14 -11.27 3.54
C THR A 345 4.61 -10.79 2.15
N PRO A 346 5.30 -11.62 1.36
CA PRO A 346 6.01 -11.16 0.17
C PRO A 346 5.17 -11.13 -1.13
N ARG A 347 3.86 -10.82 -1.06
CA ARG A 347 2.98 -10.96 -2.24
C ARG A 347 3.38 -10.01 -3.38
N ASP A 348 3.42 -8.71 -3.09
CA ASP A 348 3.59 -7.65 -4.09
C ASP A 348 4.89 -6.86 -3.91
N PHE A 349 5.76 -7.29 -3.00
CA PHE A 349 7.09 -6.70 -2.86
C PHE A 349 7.95 -7.05 -4.07
N GLN A 350 8.50 -6.03 -4.74
CA GLN A 350 9.56 -6.22 -5.73
C GLN A 350 10.74 -6.99 -5.11
N SER A 351 11.56 -7.63 -5.97
CA SER A 351 12.67 -8.49 -5.55
C SER A 351 13.56 -7.88 -4.47
N ASP A 352 13.79 -6.57 -4.55
CA ASP A 352 14.76 -5.85 -3.73
C ASP A 352 14.17 -5.53 -2.35
N MET A 353 12.85 -5.41 -2.24
CA MET A 353 12.14 -5.09 -1.00
C MET A 353 11.90 -6.35 -0.14
N ARG A 354 12.33 -7.53 -0.59
CA ARG A 354 12.21 -8.78 0.18
C ARG A 354 13.12 -8.84 1.39
N GLU A 355 14.01 -7.86 1.57
CA GLU A 355 14.84 -7.73 2.76
C GLU A 355 14.03 -7.54 4.04
N ILE A 356 12.90 -6.83 3.93
CA ILE A 356 12.03 -6.46 5.05
C ILE A 356 10.90 -7.48 5.33
N THR A 357 10.94 -8.66 4.71
CA THR A 357 9.92 -9.70 4.91
C THR A 357 10.10 -10.48 6.21
N GLY A 358 9.04 -11.17 6.60
CA GLY A 358 9.03 -12.05 7.78
C GLY A 358 8.63 -11.30 9.04
N ASP A 359 8.95 -11.91 10.19
CA ASP A 359 8.40 -11.49 11.48
C ASP A 359 9.31 -10.57 12.29
N TYR A 360 8.69 -9.61 12.96
CA TYR A 360 9.34 -8.56 13.73
C TYR A 360 8.63 -8.35 15.05
N LYS A 361 9.42 -8.20 16.13
CA LYS A 361 8.91 -7.69 17.41
C LYS A 361 8.72 -6.18 17.31
N TRP A 362 7.64 -5.68 17.90
CA TRP A 362 7.27 -4.26 17.84
C TRP A 362 7.07 -3.68 19.23
N LEU A 363 7.89 -2.68 19.60
CA LEU A 363 7.77 -1.89 20.83
C LEU A 363 7.43 -2.72 22.09
N GLN A 364 8.14 -3.84 22.25
CA GLN A 364 7.97 -4.77 23.37
C GLN A 364 8.11 -4.03 24.70
N GLU A 365 7.17 -4.26 25.62
CA GLU A 365 7.15 -3.55 26.90
C GLU A 365 6.68 -4.42 28.06
N SER A 366 7.16 -4.08 29.26
CA SER A 366 6.66 -4.62 30.52
C SER A 366 5.59 -3.69 31.11
N MET A 367 4.48 -4.25 31.58
CA MET A 367 3.42 -3.52 32.26
C MET A 367 3.11 -4.16 33.62
N THR A 368 3.12 -3.36 34.68
CA THR A 368 2.65 -3.80 36.00
C THR A 368 1.14 -4.02 35.99
N GLN A 369 0.61 -4.83 36.93
CA GLN A 369 -0.84 -4.95 37.12
C GLN A 369 -1.52 -3.59 37.38
N ALA A 370 -0.83 -2.66 38.07
CA ALA A 370 -1.35 -1.33 38.35
C ALA A 370 -1.55 -0.49 37.07
N GLN A 371 -0.62 -0.59 36.12
CA GLN A 371 -0.73 0.08 34.82
C GLN A 371 -1.85 -0.52 33.97
N ILE A 372 -2.00 -1.84 33.97
CA ILE A 372 -3.12 -2.52 33.31
C ILE A 372 -4.46 -2.05 33.88
N ASP A 373 -4.59 -1.99 35.20
CA ASP A 373 -5.81 -1.53 35.86
C ASP A 373 -6.08 -0.03 35.59
N ALA A 374 -5.03 0.79 35.49
CA ALA A 374 -5.13 2.21 35.13
C ALA A 374 -5.60 2.38 33.68
N LEU A 375 -5.05 1.62 32.75
CA LEU A 375 -5.46 1.60 31.35
C LEU A 375 -6.91 1.12 31.20
N ALA A 376 -7.32 0.07 31.91
CA ALA A 376 -8.70 -0.43 31.93
C ALA A 376 -9.70 0.63 32.41
N LYS A 377 -9.29 1.48 33.36
CA LYS A 377 -10.06 2.64 33.87
C LYS A 377 -9.96 3.88 32.98
N GLY A 378 -9.10 3.85 31.96
CA GLY A 378 -8.90 4.96 31.04
C GLY A 378 -8.12 6.13 31.64
N ASP A 379 -7.09 5.83 32.43
CA ASP A 379 -6.14 6.82 32.93
C ASP A 379 -5.54 7.65 31.79
N SER A 380 -5.37 8.96 32.01
CA SER A 380 -4.90 9.87 30.96
C SER A 380 -3.43 9.64 30.56
N VAL A 381 -2.58 9.19 31.48
CA VAL A 381 -1.15 8.94 31.19
C VAL A 381 -1.01 7.68 30.36
N GLU A 382 -1.66 6.58 30.77
CA GLU A 382 -1.64 5.33 30.01
C GLU A 382 -2.34 5.47 28.65
N ARG A 383 -3.39 6.30 28.54
CA ARG A 383 -3.99 6.66 27.25
C ARG A 383 -3.03 7.42 26.34
N ALA A 384 -2.37 8.47 26.84
CA ALA A 384 -1.39 9.23 26.05
C ALA A 384 -0.22 8.34 25.58
N ARG A 385 0.23 7.42 26.44
CA ARG A 385 1.24 6.42 26.10
C ARG A 385 0.77 5.52 24.96
N LEU A 386 -0.45 4.98 25.06
CA LEU A 386 -1.05 4.14 24.02
C LEU A 386 -1.29 4.91 22.70
N GLU A 387 -1.74 6.17 22.77
CA GLU A 387 -1.93 7.05 21.62
C GLU A 387 -0.60 7.25 20.87
N LEU A 388 0.48 7.58 21.57
CA LEU A 388 1.79 7.77 20.93
C LEU A 388 2.30 6.48 20.26
N LYS A 389 2.19 5.32 20.93
CA LYS A 389 2.56 4.02 20.33
C LYS A 389 1.73 3.70 19.09
N SER A 390 0.46 4.08 19.10
CA SER A 390 -0.43 3.88 17.97
C SER A 390 -0.10 4.83 16.82
N SER A 391 0.30 6.07 17.09
CA SER A 391 0.79 7.01 16.08
C SER A 391 2.07 6.50 15.41
N ILE A 392 3.02 5.95 16.19
CA ILE A 392 4.24 5.33 15.63
C ILE A 392 3.85 4.18 14.69
N LEU A 393 2.95 3.29 15.11
CA LEU A 393 2.48 2.17 14.29
C LEU A 393 1.78 2.67 13.02
N THR A 394 0.98 3.72 13.14
CA THR A 394 0.27 4.33 12.00
C THR A 394 1.26 4.86 10.97
N ARG A 395 2.22 5.71 11.37
CA ARG A 395 3.26 6.22 10.45
C ARG A 395 4.12 5.13 9.86
N PHE A 396 4.48 4.14 10.66
CA PHE A 396 5.24 2.98 10.19
C PHE A 396 4.48 2.17 9.14
N THR A 397 3.20 1.87 9.37
CA THR A 397 2.38 1.16 8.38
C THR A 397 2.17 2.00 7.11
N GLN A 398 2.05 3.33 7.22
CA GLN A 398 1.96 4.21 6.05
C GLN A 398 3.23 4.12 5.21
N ALA A 399 4.39 4.11 5.85
CA ALA A 399 5.66 3.92 5.16
C ALA A 399 5.68 2.60 4.37
N LEU A 400 5.11 1.52 4.91
CA LEU A 400 5.00 0.24 4.19
C LEU A 400 4.03 0.32 3.01
N VAL A 401 2.86 0.95 3.20
CA VAL A 401 1.85 1.14 2.14
C VAL A 401 2.45 1.94 0.97
N TYR A 402 3.09 3.07 1.26
CA TYR A 402 3.74 3.89 0.24
C TYR A 402 4.91 3.19 -0.43
N LEU A 403 5.67 2.42 0.36
CA LEU A 403 6.75 1.60 -0.16
C LEU A 403 6.21 0.57 -1.15
N THR A 404 5.09 -0.12 -0.87
CA THR A 404 4.45 -1.05 -1.81
C THR A 404 3.85 -0.38 -3.05
N SER A 405 3.43 0.88 -2.95
CA SER A 405 2.96 1.65 -4.12
C SER A 405 4.08 2.38 -4.86
N GLU A 406 5.35 2.09 -4.54
CA GLU A 406 6.55 2.72 -5.10
C GLU A 406 6.63 4.26 -4.92
N ASP A 407 5.87 4.81 -3.97
CA ASP A 407 5.92 6.24 -3.62
C ASP A 407 7.00 6.46 -2.56
N LEU A 408 8.26 6.44 -3.01
CA LEU A 408 9.43 6.53 -2.12
C LEU A 408 9.51 7.86 -1.37
N ASP A 409 8.99 8.94 -1.94
CA ASP A 409 8.92 10.25 -1.27
C ASP A 409 8.04 10.17 -0.01
N LEU A 410 6.80 9.69 -0.17
CA LEU A 410 5.88 9.54 0.96
C LEU A 410 6.31 8.43 1.92
N ALA A 411 6.93 7.36 1.42
CA ALA A 411 7.50 6.31 2.27
C ALA A 411 8.61 6.86 3.17
N ALA A 412 9.51 7.68 2.61
CA ALA A 412 10.59 8.32 3.33
C ALA A 412 10.08 9.33 4.37
N GLU A 413 9.10 10.16 4.02
CA GLU A 413 8.47 11.09 4.96
C GLU A 413 7.79 10.34 6.12
N ALA A 414 6.98 9.33 5.81
CA ALA A 414 6.25 8.57 6.82
C ALA A 414 7.19 7.80 7.78
N ILE A 415 8.28 7.21 7.27
CA ILE A 415 9.23 6.50 8.14
C ILE A 415 10.06 7.47 9.00
N ASP A 416 10.42 8.65 8.48
CA ASP A 416 11.13 9.67 9.26
C ASP A 416 10.24 10.15 10.42
N GLU A 417 8.96 10.43 10.15
CA GLU A 417 7.99 10.77 11.20
C GLU A 417 7.79 9.64 12.22
N ALA A 418 7.76 8.37 11.77
CA ALA A 418 7.68 7.23 12.67
C ALA A 418 8.90 7.15 13.60
N ILE A 419 10.10 7.43 13.08
CA ILE A 419 11.35 7.46 13.83
C ILE A 419 11.32 8.59 14.86
N ASP A 420 10.94 9.81 14.47
CA ASP A 420 10.85 10.96 15.37
C ASP A 420 9.87 10.71 16.52
N LEU A 421 8.71 10.11 16.22
CA LEU A 421 7.73 9.73 17.24
C LEU A 421 8.27 8.63 18.16
N ALA A 422 9.00 7.66 17.63
CA ALA A 422 9.62 6.59 18.42
C ALA A 422 10.72 7.11 19.34
N GLU A 423 11.59 8.00 18.85
CA GLU A 423 12.62 8.64 19.67
C GLU A 423 12.01 9.53 20.77
N THR A 424 10.91 10.22 20.46
CA THR A 424 10.12 10.97 21.46
C THR A 424 9.55 10.03 22.52
N TYR A 425 8.98 8.89 22.11
CA TYR A 425 8.44 7.90 23.02
C TYR A 425 9.52 7.33 23.97
N LEU A 426 10.71 7.02 23.46
CA LEU A 426 11.83 6.55 24.30
C LEU A 426 12.25 7.59 25.34
N LYS A 427 12.26 8.86 24.95
CA LYS A 427 12.63 9.96 25.84
C LYS A 427 11.62 10.16 26.97
N ASP A 428 10.34 10.06 26.66
CA ASP A 428 9.25 10.42 27.59
C ASP A 428 8.82 9.24 28.49
N TYR A 429 9.01 7.99 28.06
CA TYR A 429 8.48 6.82 28.77
C TYR A 429 9.54 5.81 29.20
N ASP A 430 10.32 5.27 28.27
CA ASP A 430 11.25 4.18 28.56
C ASP A 430 12.36 4.10 27.51
N GLN A 431 13.60 4.34 27.93
CA GLN A 431 14.78 4.39 27.05
C GLN A 431 15.27 3.00 26.64
N ASP A 432 14.85 1.95 27.34
CA ASP A 432 15.32 0.59 27.11
C ASP A 432 14.43 -0.17 26.11
N ILE A 433 13.33 0.43 25.64
CA ILE A 433 12.45 -0.20 24.65
C ILE A 433 13.19 -0.33 23.30
N PRO A 434 13.31 -1.55 22.74
CA PRO A 434 14.01 -1.76 21.49
C PRO A 434 13.18 -1.22 20.32
N ILE A 435 13.66 -0.16 19.67
CA ILE A 435 13.08 0.40 18.43
C ILE A 435 13.91 0.08 17.18
N ASN A 436 14.86 -0.85 17.29
CA ASN A 436 15.81 -1.22 16.24
C ASN A 436 15.12 -1.60 14.92
N VAL A 437 13.91 -2.16 14.99
CA VAL A 437 13.09 -2.46 13.81
C VAL A 437 12.71 -1.20 13.03
N ILE A 438 12.36 -0.11 13.72
CA ILE A 438 11.97 1.15 13.05
C ILE A 438 13.18 1.72 12.32
N TYR A 439 14.37 1.69 12.95
CA TYR A 439 15.61 2.09 12.30
C TYR A 439 16.01 1.16 11.14
N LEU A 440 15.77 -0.14 11.25
CA LEU A 440 16.02 -1.09 10.16
C LEU A 440 15.22 -0.72 8.92
N PHE A 441 13.93 -0.45 9.09
CA PHE A 441 13.05 -0.04 7.98
C PHE A 441 13.40 1.36 7.47
N GLY A 442 13.72 2.30 8.36
CA GLY A 442 14.25 3.61 7.97
C GLY A 442 15.48 3.49 7.09
N SER A 443 16.43 2.65 7.48
CA SER A 443 17.62 2.37 6.68
C SER A 443 17.26 1.86 5.29
N THR A 444 16.42 0.83 5.20
CA THR A 444 16.01 0.25 3.91
C THR A 444 15.27 1.25 3.02
N ILE A 445 14.32 2.01 3.58
CA ILE A 445 13.54 2.99 2.82
C ILE A 445 14.43 4.14 2.32
N PHE A 446 15.29 4.71 3.17
CA PHE A 446 16.20 5.77 2.74
C PHE A 446 17.25 5.27 1.74
N ARG A 447 17.61 3.98 1.80
CA ARG A 447 18.45 3.35 0.78
C ARG A 447 17.77 3.32 -0.58
N PHE A 448 16.50 2.90 -0.65
CA PHE A 448 15.73 2.93 -1.90
C PHE A 448 15.44 4.35 -2.39
N TYR A 449 15.19 5.28 -1.47
CA TYR A 449 15.02 6.70 -1.77
C TYR A 449 16.31 7.34 -2.33
N GLY A 450 17.49 6.74 -2.06
CA GLY A 450 18.79 7.21 -2.53
C GLY A 450 19.53 8.15 -1.57
N ASP A 451 19.02 8.35 -0.35
CA ASP A 451 19.71 9.09 0.72
C ASP A 451 20.55 8.13 1.56
N LEU A 452 21.74 7.81 1.05
CA LEU A 452 22.66 6.87 1.69
C LEU A 452 23.20 7.36 3.03
N ASP A 453 23.25 8.67 3.28
CA ASP A 453 23.70 9.24 4.55
C ASP A 453 22.71 8.93 5.69
N ARG A 454 21.41 9.15 5.43
CA ARG A 454 20.35 8.74 6.36
C ARG A 454 20.26 7.22 6.47
N ALA A 455 20.36 6.52 5.34
CA ALA A 455 20.31 5.06 5.32
C ALA A 455 21.40 4.45 6.23
N GLN A 456 22.63 4.99 6.16
CA GLN A 456 23.75 4.59 7.02
C GLN A 456 23.45 4.90 8.48
N THR A 457 23.03 6.13 8.77
CA THR A 457 22.72 6.56 10.14
C THR A 457 21.72 5.63 10.82
N TYR A 458 20.64 5.29 10.12
CA TYR A 458 19.62 4.38 10.66
C TYR A 458 20.10 2.91 10.69
N ALA A 459 20.91 2.46 9.73
CA ALA A 459 21.51 1.13 9.78
C ALA A 459 22.38 0.95 11.03
N GLU A 460 23.21 1.95 11.36
CA GLU A 460 24.07 1.96 12.54
C GLU A 460 23.26 1.94 13.83
N LYS A 461 22.19 2.74 13.91
CA LYS A 461 21.26 2.72 15.06
C LYS A 461 20.55 1.37 15.21
N ALA A 462 20.11 0.75 14.12
CA ALA A 462 19.48 -0.58 14.15
C ALA A 462 20.47 -1.66 14.64
N ALA A 463 21.72 -1.56 14.19
CA ALA A 463 22.81 -2.49 14.48
C ALA A 463 23.51 -2.24 15.82
N ALA A 464 23.04 -1.26 16.61
CA ALA A 464 23.50 -1.02 17.97
C ALA A 464 23.30 -2.26 18.87
N ASP A 465 22.29 -3.08 18.57
CA ASP A 465 22.24 -4.47 19.04
C ASP A 465 23.12 -5.36 18.12
N PRO A 466 24.30 -5.80 18.59
CA PRO A 466 25.21 -6.60 17.78
C PRO A 466 24.66 -8.00 17.48
N ALA A 467 23.63 -8.46 18.20
CA ALA A 467 22.96 -9.74 17.97
C ALA A 467 21.86 -9.63 16.90
N TYR A 468 21.50 -8.42 16.46
CA TYR A 468 20.44 -8.24 15.49
C TYR A 468 20.92 -8.46 14.05
N GLY A 469 20.90 -9.73 13.60
CA GLY A 469 21.44 -10.15 12.30
C GLY A 469 20.87 -9.40 11.09
N ARG A 470 19.57 -9.09 11.09
CA ARG A 470 18.93 -8.31 10.01
C ARG A 470 19.51 -6.90 9.90
N ALA A 471 19.86 -6.25 11.01
CA ALA A 471 20.50 -4.95 11.00
C ALA A 471 21.94 -5.00 10.48
N GLN A 472 22.66 -6.11 10.70
CA GLN A 472 23.98 -6.31 10.09
C GLN A 472 23.86 -6.45 8.56
N ILE A 473 22.83 -7.15 8.05
CA ILE A 473 22.55 -7.18 6.60
C ILE A 473 22.28 -5.78 6.07
N ALA A 474 21.43 -4.99 6.73
CA ALA A 474 21.11 -3.63 6.29
C ALA A 474 22.36 -2.73 6.23
N LEU A 475 23.22 -2.77 7.24
CA LEU A 475 24.53 -2.09 7.20
C LEU A 475 25.38 -2.56 6.03
N GLY A 476 25.43 -3.87 5.80
CA GLY A 476 26.12 -4.45 4.65
C GLY A 476 25.63 -3.88 3.33
N HIS A 477 24.31 -3.77 3.14
CA HIS A 477 23.73 -3.21 1.91
C HIS A 477 24.04 -1.73 1.74
N VAL A 478 23.99 -0.92 2.80
CA VAL A 478 24.38 0.50 2.70
C VAL A 478 25.84 0.64 2.27
N TYR A 479 26.75 -0.13 2.86
CA TYR A 479 28.15 -0.12 2.43
C TYR A 479 28.35 -0.71 1.03
N TYR A 480 27.53 -1.67 0.62
CA TYR A 480 27.53 -2.16 -0.76
C TYR A 480 27.18 -1.03 -1.73
N ASP A 481 26.10 -0.29 -1.48
CA ASP A 481 25.64 0.81 -2.34
C ASP A 481 26.62 1.99 -2.38
N LEU A 482 27.22 2.36 -1.23
CA LEU A 482 28.33 3.31 -1.18
C LEU A 482 29.53 2.83 -2.02
N GLY A 483 29.79 1.52 -2.00
CA GLY A 483 30.79 0.88 -2.84
C GLY A 483 30.45 0.98 -4.34
N ILE A 484 29.20 0.74 -4.72
CA ILE A 484 28.73 0.90 -6.12
C ILE A 484 28.85 2.36 -6.56
N GLN A 485 28.44 3.32 -5.74
CA GLN A 485 28.58 4.74 -6.05
C GLN A 485 30.04 5.13 -6.29
N ALA A 486 30.96 4.66 -5.45
CA ALA A 486 32.40 4.87 -5.65
C ALA A 486 32.93 4.18 -6.92
N PHE A 487 32.40 3.00 -7.26
CA PHE A 487 32.79 2.25 -8.45
C PHE A 487 32.41 3.00 -9.73
N GLU A 488 31.20 3.54 -9.78
CA GLU A 488 30.70 4.33 -10.91
C GLU A 488 31.50 5.63 -11.12
N LEU A 489 32.00 6.22 -10.02
CA LEU A 489 32.90 7.37 -10.05
C LEU A 489 34.35 7.01 -10.42
N GLY A 490 34.67 5.72 -10.54
CA GLY A 490 36.01 5.22 -10.84
C GLY A 490 36.98 5.24 -9.65
N ASP A 491 36.50 5.47 -8.43
CA ASP A 491 37.32 5.47 -7.21
C ASP A 491 37.50 4.04 -6.69
N ARG A 492 38.45 3.31 -7.29
CA ARG A 492 38.75 1.91 -6.93
C ARG A 492 39.15 1.72 -5.46
N PRO A 493 40.02 2.54 -4.83
CA PRO A 493 40.34 2.39 -3.41
C PRO A 493 39.11 2.50 -2.51
N THR A 494 38.25 3.49 -2.73
CA THR A 494 37.04 3.68 -1.92
C THR A 494 36.04 2.55 -2.15
N THR A 495 35.86 2.13 -3.41
CA THR A 495 35.07 0.94 -3.76
C THR A 495 35.54 -0.28 -2.98
N PHE A 496 36.85 -0.55 -3.01
CA PHE A 496 37.44 -1.71 -2.33
C PHE A 496 37.19 -1.67 -0.82
N ASN A 497 37.34 -0.51 -0.18
CA ASN A 497 37.13 -0.37 1.26
C ASN A 497 35.67 -0.61 1.64
N TYR A 498 34.72 0.06 0.97
CA TYR A 498 33.30 -0.08 1.25
C TYR A 498 32.79 -1.50 1.01
N LEU A 499 33.19 -2.14 -0.09
CA LEU A 499 32.79 -3.52 -0.36
C LEU A 499 33.38 -4.52 0.64
N ASN A 500 34.56 -4.27 1.21
CA ASN A 500 35.07 -5.11 2.29
C ASN A 500 34.32 -4.87 3.61
N PHE A 501 33.92 -3.64 3.93
CA PHE A 501 33.02 -3.39 5.06
C PHE A 501 31.70 -4.14 4.89
N ALA A 502 31.10 -4.09 3.68
CA ALA A 502 29.89 -4.85 3.39
C ALA A 502 30.06 -6.36 3.68
N ARG A 503 31.17 -6.95 3.23
CA ARG A 503 31.50 -8.37 3.50
C ARG A 503 31.64 -8.68 4.97
N ASP A 504 32.26 -7.80 5.75
CA ASP A 504 32.42 -7.99 7.20
C ASP A 504 31.05 -8.04 7.89
N PHE A 505 30.13 -7.15 7.50
CA PHE A 505 28.76 -7.14 8.03
C PHE A 505 27.94 -8.35 7.62
N TYR A 506 28.00 -8.81 6.37
CA TYR A 506 27.33 -10.04 5.95
C TYR A 506 27.90 -11.28 6.65
N THR A 507 29.23 -11.34 6.83
CA THR A 507 29.89 -12.43 7.56
C THR A 507 29.48 -12.43 9.02
N LYS A 508 29.36 -11.24 9.63
CA LYS A 508 28.84 -11.10 10.98
C LYS A 508 27.39 -11.57 11.07
N ALA A 509 26.52 -11.21 10.11
CA ALA A 509 25.15 -11.71 10.06
C ALA A 509 25.09 -13.25 10.04
N LEU A 510 25.95 -13.91 9.27
CA LEU A 510 26.06 -15.38 9.21
C LEU A 510 26.54 -16.04 10.51
N SER A 511 27.26 -15.30 11.35
CA SER A 511 27.73 -15.79 12.66
C SER A 511 26.66 -15.74 13.75
N LEU A 512 25.56 -15.03 13.49
CA LEU A 512 24.47 -14.83 14.46
C LEU A 512 23.40 -15.90 14.29
N THR A 513 22.80 -16.31 15.39
CA THR A 513 21.65 -17.23 15.37
C THR A 513 20.45 -16.51 14.80
N ASP A 514 19.87 -17.02 13.71
CA ASP A 514 18.62 -16.49 13.19
C ASP A 514 17.50 -16.71 14.20
N THR A 515 16.81 -15.64 14.58
CA THR A 515 15.70 -15.67 15.54
C THR A 515 14.34 -15.86 14.85
N SER A 516 14.29 -15.76 13.51
CA SER A 516 13.10 -15.97 12.70
C SER A 516 13.44 -16.85 11.50
N GLY A 517 12.81 -18.02 11.41
CA GLY A 517 13.10 -18.99 10.35
C GLY A 517 12.73 -18.51 8.93
N ARG A 518 12.06 -17.36 8.81
CA ARG A 518 11.65 -16.73 7.54
C ARG A 518 12.25 -15.37 7.29
N ALA A 519 13.16 -14.94 8.15
CA ALA A 519 14.02 -13.82 7.85
C ALA A 519 14.91 -14.11 6.65
N PHE A 520 15.28 -15.39 6.47
CA PHE A 520 16.25 -15.89 5.50
C PHE A 520 17.57 -15.11 5.59
N VAL A 521 18.03 -14.84 6.82
CA VAL A 521 19.24 -14.03 7.08
C VAL A 521 20.44 -14.66 6.39
N ALA A 522 20.58 -15.99 6.48
CA ALA A 522 21.72 -16.67 5.90
C ALA A 522 21.71 -16.61 4.37
N GLU A 523 20.57 -16.89 3.75
CA GLU A 523 20.40 -16.87 2.29
C GLU A 523 20.64 -15.47 1.74
N LYS A 524 20.07 -14.43 2.37
CA LYS A 524 20.29 -13.02 2.02
C LYS A 524 21.76 -12.63 2.15
N ALA A 525 22.41 -13.00 3.26
CA ALA A 525 23.83 -12.70 3.49
C ALA A 525 24.75 -13.41 2.49
N TYR A 526 24.47 -14.68 2.14
CA TYR A 526 25.24 -15.39 1.11
C TYR A 526 25.05 -14.78 -0.28
N LEU A 527 23.82 -14.43 -0.67
CA LEU A 527 23.56 -13.75 -1.93
C LEU A 527 24.35 -12.43 -2.01
N ALA A 528 24.29 -11.62 -0.94
CA ALA A 528 24.98 -10.35 -0.87
C ALA A 528 26.52 -10.50 -0.86
N LEU A 529 27.06 -11.52 -0.19
CA LEU A 529 28.49 -11.86 -0.25
C LEU A 529 28.94 -12.24 -1.67
N GLY A 530 28.10 -12.99 -2.38
CA GLY A 530 28.32 -13.33 -3.78
C GLY A 530 28.39 -12.09 -4.66
N ASN A 531 27.36 -11.25 -4.57
CA ASN A 531 27.25 -9.99 -5.33
C ASN A 531 28.44 -9.06 -5.04
N THR A 532 28.83 -8.96 -3.77
CA THR A 532 29.99 -8.16 -3.35
C THR A 532 31.31 -8.69 -3.92
N SER A 533 31.48 -10.01 -3.90
CA SER A 533 32.67 -10.67 -4.47
C SER A 533 32.76 -10.47 -5.98
N GLN A 534 31.61 -10.46 -6.68
CA GLN A 534 31.52 -10.20 -8.11
C GLN A 534 31.94 -8.76 -8.47
N VAL A 535 31.55 -7.75 -7.69
CA VAL A 535 32.00 -6.37 -7.95
C VAL A 535 33.49 -6.21 -7.65
N LEU A 536 33.96 -6.76 -6.52
CA LEU A 536 35.39 -6.78 -6.19
C LEU A 536 36.24 -7.45 -7.29
N TYR A 537 35.74 -8.52 -7.90
CA TYR A 537 36.41 -9.21 -9.00
C TYR A 537 36.68 -8.28 -10.20
N GLN A 538 35.82 -7.29 -10.45
CA GLN A 538 35.97 -6.35 -11.56
C GLN A 538 37.08 -5.33 -11.34
N ILE A 539 37.35 -4.93 -10.09
CA ILE A 539 38.31 -3.88 -9.76
C ILE A 539 39.69 -4.37 -9.34
N VAL A 540 39.81 -5.62 -8.89
CA VAL A 540 41.07 -6.21 -8.43
C VAL A 540 41.87 -6.71 -9.62
N ASP A 541 43.11 -6.26 -9.80
CA ASP A 541 43.95 -6.67 -10.95
C ASP A 541 44.81 -7.92 -10.66
N ILE A 542 44.96 -8.30 -9.38
CA ILE A 542 45.83 -9.41 -8.97
C ILE A 542 45.15 -10.75 -9.28
N ALA A 543 45.73 -11.54 -10.18
CA ALA A 543 45.14 -12.80 -10.64
C ALA A 543 44.81 -13.79 -9.50
N GLN A 544 45.68 -13.90 -8.48
CA GLN A 544 45.45 -14.76 -7.34
C GLN A 544 44.25 -14.29 -6.50
N GLU A 545 44.04 -12.98 -6.36
CA GLU A 545 42.91 -12.42 -5.64
C GLU A 545 41.61 -12.54 -6.45
N LYS A 546 41.66 -12.29 -7.77
CA LYS A 546 40.54 -12.58 -8.67
C LYS A 546 40.07 -14.03 -8.56
N ALA A 547 41.00 -15.00 -8.55
CA ALA A 547 40.65 -16.40 -8.39
C ALA A 547 39.93 -16.67 -7.05
N LYS A 548 40.41 -16.08 -5.95
CA LYS A 548 39.77 -16.19 -4.62
C LYS A 548 38.36 -15.58 -4.61
N LEU A 549 38.19 -14.41 -5.23
CA LEU A 549 36.89 -13.73 -5.33
C LEU A 549 35.91 -14.53 -6.19
N LEU A 550 36.35 -15.08 -7.32
CA LEU A 550 35.53 -15.98 -8.15
C LEU A 550 35.07 -17.20 -7.34
N SER A 551 36.00 -17.89 -6.66
CA SER A 551 35.64 -19.04 -5.81
C SER A 551 34.70 -18.66 -4.66
N SER A 552 34.91 -17.48 -4.06
CA SER A 552 34.05 -16.99 -2.97
C SER A 552 32.65 -16.66 -3.46
N ALA A 553 32.52 -16.04 -4.63
CA ALA A 553 31.23 -15.74 -5.25
C ALA A 553 30.44 -17.01 -5.56
N LEU A 554 31.07 -17.96 -6.27
CA LEU A 554 30.43 -19.23 -6.62
C LEU A 554 30.03 -20.04 -5.39
N ALA A 555 30.88 -20.10 -4.36
CA ALA A 555 30.55 -20.79 -3.11
C ALA A 555 29.36 -20.15 -2.37
N ALA A 556 29.29 -18.82 -2.37
CA ALA A 556 28.18 -18.09 -1.73
C ALA A 556 26.87 -18.31 -2.48
N TYR A 557 26.85 -18.22 -3.81
CA TYR A 557 25.65 -18.53 -4.60
C TYR A 557 25.21 -19.99 -4.45
N GLN A 558 26.17 -20.92 -4.42
CA GLN A 558 25.87 -22.33 -4.18
C GLN A 558 25.26 -22.55 -2.80
N ALA A 559 25.69 -21.83 -1.76
CA ALA A 559 25.10 -21.95 -0.43
C ALA A 559 23.61 -21.56 -0.39
N VAL A 560 23.20 -20.57 -1.19
CA VAL A 560 21.78 -20.19 -1.36
C VAL A 560 21.02 -21.30 -2.09
N LEU A 561 21.57 -21.86 -3.16
CA LEU A 561 20.94 -22.97 -3.89
C LEU A 561 20.80 -24.23 -3.04
N ASP A 562 21.83 -24.56 -2.27
CA ASP A 562 21.81 -25.70 -1.35
C ASP A 562 20.77 -25.48 -0.24
N ALA A 563 20.57 -24.25 0.23
CA ALA A 563 19.50 -23.93 1.18
C ALA A 563 18.13 -24.13 0.55
N TYR A 564 17.91 -23.59 -0.65
CA TYR A 564 16.70 -23.79 -1.43
C TYR A 564 16.35 -25.27 -1.62
N ASP A 565 17.33 -26.10 -1.98
CA ASP A 565 17.13 -27.54 -2.18
C ASP A 565 16.92 -28.33 -0.88
N ARG A 566 17.38 -27.81 0.27
CA ARG A 566 17.11 -28.41 1.58
C ARG A 566 15.70 -28.13 2.10
N TYR A 567 15.04 -27.07 1.66
CA TYR A 567 13.67 -26.79 2.11
C TYR A 567 12.69 -27.84 1.56
N THR A 568 12.11 -28.60 2.48
CA THR A 568 11.09 -29.62 2.19
C THR A 568 9.66 -29.09 2.23
N SER A 569 9.45 -27.91 2.82
CA SER A 569 8.16 -27.21 2.83
C SER A 569 8.00 -26.42 1.53
N ASP A 570 6.91 -26.66 0.81
CA ASP A 570 6.58 -25.91 -0.41
C ASP A 570 6.47 -24.40 -0.15
N THR A 571 5.96 -24.01 1.03
CA THR A 571 5.88 -22.61 1.44
C THR A 571 7.27 -21.98 1.57
N LEU A 572 8.17 -22.58 2.36
CA LEU A 572 9.52 -22.04 2.55
C LEU A 572 10.31 -22.02 1.23
N ARG A 573 10.15 -23.06 0.41
CA ARG A 573 10.76 -23.14 -0.91
C ARG A 573 10.27 -22.02 -1.82
N THR A 574 8.97 -21.72 -1.81
CA THR A 574 8.38 -20.61 -2.57
C THR A 574 8.93 -19.26 -2.11
N LEU A 575 9.06 -19.04 -0.80
CA LEU A 575 9.58 -17.79 -0.24
C LEU A 575 11.05 -17.53 -0.59
N VAL A 576 11.89 -18.59 -0.65
CA VAL A 576 13.33 -18.49 -0.95
C VAL A 576 13.63 -18.58 -2.44
N ALA A 577 12.72 -19.12 -3.25
CA ALA A 577 12.89 -19.30 -4.70
C ALA A 577 13.47 -18.06 -5.41
N PRO A 578 13.05 -16.81 -5.11
CA PRO A 578 13.61 -15.66 -5.79
C PRO A 578 15.09 -15.39 -5.47
N LEU A 579 15.50 -15.57 -4.20
CA LEU A 579 16.90 -15.44 -3.80
C LEU A 579 17.75 -16.52 -4.49
N ALA A 580 17.22 -17.73 -4.58
CA ALA A 580 17.90 -18.85 -5.23
C ALA A 580 17.98 -18.68 -6.76
N ALA A 581 16.91 -18.19 -7.40
CA ALA A 581 16.91 -17.89 -8.83
C ALA A 581 17.93 -16.80 -9.16
N GLU A 582 17.98 -15.73 -8.35
CA GLU A 582 18.98 -14.66 -8.51
C GLU A 582 20.41 -15.17 -8.26
N ALA A 583 20.63 -15.99 -7.22
CA ALA A 583 21.92 -16.63 -6.98
C ALA A 583 22.36 -17.51 -8.16
N ALA A 584 21.47 -18.32 -8.73
CA ALA A 584 21.76 -19.15 -9.90
C ALA A 584 22.08 -18.29 -11.14
N ARG A 585 21.35 -17.19 -11.35
CA ARG A 585 21.62 -16.25 -12.44
C ARG A 585 23.02 -15.63 -12.31
N GLN A 586 23.36 -15.14 -11.12
CA GLN A 586 24.67 -14.53 -10.87
C GLN A 586 25.80 -15.56 -10.90
N MET A 587 25.55 -16.80 -10.46
CA MET A 587 26.46 -17.92 -10.62
C MET A 587 26.76 -18.20 -12.11
N GLY A 588 25.74 -18.14 -12.97
CA GLY A 588 25.89 -18.23 -14.42
C GLY A 588 26.77 -17.12 -15.00
N SER A 589 26.58 -15.88 -14.52
CA SER A 589 27.42 -14.73 -14.90
C SER A 589 28.89 -14.96 -14.52
N MET A 590 29.15 -15.42 -13.29
CA MET A 590 30.51 -15.69 -12.82
C MET A 590 31.19 -16.83 -13.59
N HIS A 591 30.46 -17.90 -13.92
CA HIS A 591 30.99 -18.95 -14.80
C HIS A 591 31.29 -18.43 -16.21
N ALA A 592 30.44 -17.59 -16.78
CA ALA A 592 30.67 -17.00 -18.10
C ALA A 592 31.93 -16.12 -18.11
N VAL A 593 32.12 -15.30 -17.07
CA VAL A 593 33.34 -14.49 -16.87
C VAL A 593 34.60 -15.37 -16.73
N ALA A 594 34.46 -16.56 -16.13
CA ALA A 594 35.54 -17.53 -16.03
C ALA A 594 35.80 -18.35 -17.31
N GLY A 595 35.05 -18.10 -18.41
CA GLY A 595 35.13 -18.88 -19.65
C GLY A 595 34.49 -20.27 -19.56
N GLN A 596 33.72 -20.53 -18.49
CA GLN A 596 33.08 -21.80 -18.17
C GLN A 596 31.66 -21.85 -18.74
N PHE A 597 31.53 -21.75 -20.06
CA PHE A 597 30.22 -21.49 -20.69
C PHE A 597 29.18 -22.61 -20.53
N SER A 598 29.60 -23.88 -20.38
CA SER A 598 28.67 -24.98 -20.09
C SER A 598 28.04 -24.80 -18.71
N GLN A 599 28.88 -24.61 -17.68
CA GLN A 599 28.41 -24.37 -16.31
C GLN A 599 27.59 -23.08 -16.21
N ALA A 600 27.95 -22.05 -16.99
CA ALA A 600 27.17 -20.83 -17.07
C ALA A 600 25.75 -21.10 -17.59
N THR A 601 25.62 -21.88 -18.67
CA THR A 601 24.33 -22.24 -19.26
C THR A 601 23.48 -23.07 -18.29
N GLU A 602 24.08 -24.05 -17.62
CA GLU A 602 23.42 -24.87 -16.59
C GLU A 602 22.90 -24.02 -15.43
N ALA A 603 23.69 -23.05 -14.96
CA ALA A 603 23.27 -22.15 -13.89
C ALA A 603 22.12 -21.22 -14.31
N TYR A 604 22.11 -20.73 -15.55
CA TYR A 604 20.97 -19.96 -16.08
C TYR A 604 19.72 -20.81 -16.25
N ASP A 605 19.85 -22.05 -16.73
CA ASP A 605 18.74 -23.01 -16.79
C ASP A 605 18.15 -23.24 -15.40
N ARG A 606 19.01 -23.40 -14.39
CA ARG A 606 18.60 -23.54 -13.00
C ARG A 606 17.85 -22.31 -12.48
N ALA A 607 18.31 -21.10 -12.83
CA ALA A 607 17.62 -19.87 -12.45
C ALA A 607 16.20 -19.79 -13.03
N ILE A 608 16.01 -20.19 -14.29
CA ILE A 608 14.71 -20.24 -14.98
C ILE A 608 13.81 -21.33 -14.38
N GLU A 609 14.37 -22.48 -14.00
CA GLU A 609 13.62 -23.57 -13.36
C GLU A 609 13.05 -23.16 -11.99
N ILE A 610 13.81 -22.37 -11.24
CA ILE A 610 13.42 -21.95 -9.88
C ILE A 610 12.39 -20.80 -9.92
N SER A 611 12.55 -19.85 -10.84
CA SER A 611 11.72 -18.63 -10.86
C SER A 611 10.38 -18.83 -11.55
N THR A 612 9.31 -18.32 -10.93
CA THR A 612 7.97 -18.22 -11.52
C THR A 612 7.72 -16.87 -12.21
N ASP A 613 8.63 -15.91 -12.07
CA ASP A 613 8.51 -14.59 -12.69
C ASP A 613 8.90 -14.64 -14.18
N ARG A 614 7.91 -14.39 -15.05
CA ARG A 614 8.10 -14.37 -16.50
C ARG A 614 9.11 -13.31 -16.94
N LYS A 615 9.07 -12.08 -16.38
CA LYS A 615 9.97 -10.99 -16.79
C LYS A 615 11.42 -11.36 -16.46
N PHE A 616 11.63 -11.92 -15.26
CA PHE A 616 12.93 -12.45 -14.86
C PHE A 616 13.39 -13.56 -15.82
N ASN A 617 12.53 -14.53 -16.10
CA ASN A 617 12.86 -15.66 -16.97
C ASN A 617 13.21 -15.23 -18.39
N ASP A 618 12.50 -14.27 -18.97
CA ASP A 618 12.79 -13.72 -20.30
C ASP A 618 14.18 -13.04 -20.34
N LEU A 619 14.53 -12.28 -19.29
CA LEU A 619 15.84 -11.64 -19.14
C LEU A 619 16.98 -12.68 -19.03
N VAL A 620 16.79 -13.70 -18.19
CA VAL A 620 17.77 -14.77 -18.01
C VAL A 620 17.94 -15.57 -19.29
N GLN A 621 16.85 -15.89 -19.99
CA GLN A 621 16.87 -16.64 -21.23
C GLN A 621 17.62 -15.90 -22.35
N ALA A 622 17.47 -14.58 -22.44
CA ALA A 622 18.24 -13.76 -23.38
C ALA A 622 19.74 -13.83 -23.08
N THR A 623 20.13 -13.70 -21.81
CA THR A 623 21.54 -13.77 -21.36
C THR A 623 22.14 -15.16 -21.63
N ARG A 624 21.41 -16.22 -21.26
CA ARG A 624 21.77 -17.61 -21.52
C ARG A 624 22.03 -17.87 -23.00
N SER A 625 21.14 -17.38 -23.88
CA SER A 625 21.24 -17.59 -25.33
C SER A 625 22.51 -16.94 -25.91
N SER A 626 22.86 -15.74 -25.44
CA SER A 626 24.11 -15.06 -25.81
C SER A 626 25.36 -15.84 -25.40
N VAL A 627 25.35 -16.39 -24.18
CA VAL A 627 26.46 -17.20 -23.65
C VAL A 627 26.60 -18.53 -24.40
N ALA A 628 25.49 -19.18 -24.76
CA ALA A 628 25.51 -20.43 -25.53
C ALA A 628 26.11 -20.23 -26.95
N ILE A 629 25.80 -19.11 -27.62
CA ILE A 629 26.41 -18.76 -28.91
C ILE A 629 27.94 -18.62 -28.75
N SER A 630 28.38 -17.96 -27.68
CA SER A 630 29.80 -17.79 -27.38
C SER A 630 30.51 -19.12 -27.13
N ALA A 631 29.85 -20.07 -26.44
CA ALA A 631 30.35 -21.42 -26.25
C ALA A 631 30.56 -22.17 -27.59
N THR A 632 29.60 -22.06 -28.51
CA THR A 632 29.72 -22.71 -29.83
C THR A 632 30.80 -22.08 -30.72
N ALA A 633 31.02 -20.77 -30.62
CA ALA A 633 32.08 -20.08 -31.34
C ALA A 633 33.48 -20.54 -30.88
N VAL A 634 33.68 -20.73 -29.57
CA VAL A 634 34.94 -21.23 -29.00
C VAL A 634 35.16 -22.70 -29.37
N ALA A 635 34.12 -23.53 -29.31
CA ALA A 635 34.23 -24.94 -29.69
C ALA A 635 34.54 -25.14 -31.19
N GLY A 636 34.08 -24.23 -32.06
CA GLY A 636 34.36 -24.24 -33.50
C GLY A 636 35.72 -23.65 -33.90
N SER A 637 36.44 -22.96 -32.99
CA SER A 637 37.80 -22.45 -33.26
C SER A 637 38.92 -23.43 -32.89
N ASP A 638 38.60 -24.46 -32.08
CA ASP A 638 39.54 -25.52 -31.67
C ASP A 638 39.46 -26.78 -32.56
N SER A 639 38.61 -26.77 -33.59
CA SER A 639 38.48 -27.81 -34.65
C SER A 639 39.10 -27.34 -35.96
#